data_AF-A0A8H4Q956-F1
#
_entry.id   AF-A0A8H4Q956-F1
#
_cell.length_a   1.000
_cell.length_b   1.000
_cell.length_c   1.000
_cell.angle_alpha   90.00
_cell.angle_beta   90.00
_cell.angle_gamma   90.00
#
_symmetry.space_group_name_H-M   'P 1'
#
loop_
_entity.id
_entity.type
_entity.pdbx_description
1 polymer ?
#
loop_
_entity_poly.entity_id
_entity_poly.type
_entity_poly.pdbx_seq_one_letter_code
_entity_poly.pdbx_strand_id
1 'polypeptide(L)'
;MAARDSAAATSAVDCTDVHLTDPHLTDPHLTDPPLLRQHSHFKSYTTSRFRYPNLRVFFRQHAKAKELPSPLPLLVCIPGLGGSVAQFHPLLSSLVHLAPCLAVDHPGGGRSDYAVTAWDAYSPEALVELLVAVIEDHRDADAGQSVVLIGHSMGTALAAALASRTSPYKTSVADHVVGVVAICPTSGPWTESTAAFMRRLLWIPGCIFSLWRAWDARGGLESASVARFVGPDAEPELKVLQYRFNKQSRTPVWRRMAYGALPTFIDQKPVGGIPGIKVWAGLRVPLFLIAGEKDHVTSPGEVDKIEEALRAARSESGEEVEHVESDEAAPLIDSSLQMDQSHLPQTDGIGPPTVNNGAASDDDAHEDPSTPVEATGGLSMALPPQPRHPRPVIRSMVMAAPANHALLYMPRSVRALAGFVSDFLATSITQRLSLAWQLQYLSREGKWDVKNLNKWKSVPPVSDAIGPINQPVFRAMKTLREADQVHCPTTFVEKWGDIITDVVDISKDQPVYDPRGLERGGRIHYHKFPTVSKVPPEAHEVEAFIKLVDGLRDVNRRRKLATTSGIDDVDEEQVRRPVVVGVHCHYGFNRTGYFIVCYLVERCGFTVPNAIEAFAEARPNGIRHSHFLDRLYVRYNDKS
;
A
#
# COMPACT_ATOMS: atom_id res chain seq x y z
N MET A 1 38.99 -11.46 -14.44
CA MET A 1 37.72 -11.91 -13.82
C MET A 1 37.50 -11.18 -12.49
N ALA A 2 37.50 -9.84 -12.52
CA ALA A 2 37.31 -8.95 -11.36
C ALA A 2 37.25 -7.47 -11.85
N ALA A 3 36.26 -7.12 -12.68
CA ALA A 3 36.13 -5.78 -13.27
C ALA A 3 34.73 -5.50 -13.89
N ARG A 4 33.64 -6.00 -13.32
CA ARG A 4 32.27 -5.76 -13.84
C ARG A 4 31.20 -5.37 -12.81
N ASP A 5 31.47 -5.50 -11.51
CA ASP A 5 30.44 -5.33 -10.47
C ASP A 5 30.25 -3.88 -9.98
N SER A 6 30.92 -2.89 -10.60
CA SER A 6 30.86 -1.47 -10.20
C SER A 6 29.73 -0.66 -10.86
N ALA A 7 28.98 -1.24 -11.80
CA ALA A 7 28.00 -0.50 -12.63
C ALA A 7 26.52 -0.70 -12.20
N ALA A 8 26.25 -1.47 -11.15
CA ALA A 8 24.90 -1.88 -10.75
C ALA A 8 24.30 -1.09 -9.56
N ALA A 9 24.96 -0.02 -9.11
CA ALA A 9 24.61 0.67 -7.85
C ALA A 9 23.90 2.03 -8.01
N THR A 10 23.59 2.47 -9.23
CA THR A 10 22.88 3.73 -9.52
C THR A 10 21.42 3.49 -9.88
N SER A 11 20.62 3.09 -8.89
CA SER A 11 19.17 3.29 -8.89
C SER A 11 18.74 3.88 -7.54
N ALA A 12 19.15 5.13 -7.31
CA ALA A 12 18.47 5.97 -6.33
C ALA A 12 17.03 6.23 -6.79
N VAL A 13 16.12 6.47 -5.85
CA VAL A 13 14.71 6.71 -6.16
C VAL A 13 14.63 8.06 -6.87
N ASP A 14 14.20 8.04 -8.14
CA ASP A 14 14.00 9.25 -8.92
C ASP A 14 12.73 9.96 -8.40
N CYS A 15 12.90 10.90 -7.48
CA CYS A 15 11.82 11.61 -6.80
C CYS A 15 11.19 12.72 -7.68
N THR A 16 11.03 12.44 -8.97
CA THR A 16 9.98 13.00 -9.84
C THR A 16 9.68 11.98 -10.94
N ASP A 17 8.49 11.38 -10.92
CA ASP A 17 8.07 10.39 -11.92
C ASP A 17 7.63 11.11 -13.23
N VAL A 18 8.59 11.75 -13.91
CA VAL A 18 8.37 12.51 -15.17
C VAL A 18 7.75 11.61 -16.25
N HIS A 19 7.92 10.29 -16.14
CA HIS A 19 7.31 9.29 -17.02
C HIS A 19 5.85 8.97 -16.71
N LEU A 20 5.34 9.23 -15.50
CA LEU A 20 3.93 8.94 -15.18
C LEU A 20 2.99 10.00 -15.74
N THR A 21 3.41 11.27 -15.78
CA THR A 21 2.57 12.40 -16.20
C THR A 21 2.56 12.67 -17.70
N ASP A 22 3.50 12.12 -18.49
CA ASP A 22 3.52 12.26 -19.94
C ASP A 22 2.37 11.46 -20.62
N PRO A 23 1.40 12.12 -21.28
CA PRO A 23 0.30 11.45 -22.00
C PRO A 23 0.73 10.77 -23.30
N HIS A 24 1.91 11.11 -23.85
CA HIS A 24 2.42 10.53 -25.09
C HIS A 24 3.14 9.20 -24.83
N LEU A 25 3.76 9.04 -23.65
CA LEU A 25 4.40 7.81 -23.23
C LEU A 25 3.36 6.73 -22.89
N THR A 26 3.04 5.89 -23.89
CA THR A 26 2.02 4.84 -23.82
C THR A 26 2.56 3.41 -23.96
N ASP A 27 3.83 3.25 -24.32
CA ASP A 27 4.50 1.95 -24.43
C ASP A 27 4.58 1.24 -23.05
N PRO A 28 4.03 0.02 -22.90
CA PRO A 28 4.07 -0.72 -21.63
C PRO A 28 5.48 -1.18 -21.22
N HIS A 29 6.51 -1.09 -22.07
CA HIS A 29 7.90 -1.34 -21.71
C HIS A 29 8.58 -0.11 -21.11
N LEU A 30 8.30 1.09 -21.65
CA LEU A 30 8.87 2.35 -21.17
C LEU A 30 8.16 2.87 -19.91
N THR A 31 6.88 2.56 -19.76
CA THR A 31 6.03 3.00 -18.63
C THR A 31 6.00 2.01 -17.46
N ASP A 32 6.78 0.93 -17.51
CA ASP A 32 6.72 -0.11 -16.49
C ASP A 32 7.39 0.35 -15.17
N PRO A 33 6.70 0.38 -14.03
CA PRO A 33 7.27 0.89 -12.77
C PRO A 33 8.46 0.06 -12.28
N PRO A 34 9.45 0.65 -11.57
CA PRO A 34 10.66 -0.06 -11.13
C PRO A 34 10.38 -1.35 -10.34
N LEU A 35 9.41 -1.30 -9.42
CA LEU A 35 8.97 -2.47 -8.64
C LEU A 35 8.53 -3.62 -9.56
N LEU A 36 7.77 -3.32 -10.61
CA LEU A 36 7.31 -4.35 -11.53
C LEU A 36 8.41 -4.80 -12.48
N ARG A 37 9.29 -3.90 -12.97
CA ARG A 37 10.44 -4.28 -13.81
C ARG A 37 11.40 -5.22 -13.10
N GLN A 38 11.66 -5.01 -11.82
CA GLN A 38 12.61 -5.80 -11.03
C GLN A 38 12.09 -7.18 -10.61
N HIS A 39 10.77 -7.35 -10.54
CA HIS A 39 10.11 -8.57 -10.01
C HIS A 39 9.13 -9.21 -11.00
N SER A 40 9.14 -8.80 -12.28
CA SER A 40 8.42 -9.49 -13.36
C SER A 40 9.33 -10.46 -14.09
N HIS A 41 8.90 -11.71 -14.17
CA HIS A 41 9.50 -12.72 -15.03
C HIS A 41 8.55 -13.05 -16.18
N PHE A 42 9.09 -13.57 -17.27
CA PHE A 42 8.30 -14.04 -18.40
C PHE A 42 8.39 -15.57 -18.47
N LYS A 43 7.25 -16.25 -18.34
CA LYS A 43 7.19 -17.71 -18.23
C LYS A 43 6.10 -18.27 -19.14
N SER A 44 6.31 -19.50 -19.61
CA SER A 44 5.35 -20.22 -20.44
C SER A 44 4.62 -21.26 -19.60
N TYR A 45 3.29 -21.31 -19.72
CA TYR A 45 2.44 -22.28 -19.01
C TYR A 45 1.72 -23.15 -20.03
N THR A 46 1.53 -24.43 -19.68
CA THR A 46 0.73 -25.37 -20.48
C THR A 46 -0.36 -25.92 -19.58
N THR A 47 -1.61 -25.71 -19.99
CA THR A 47 -2.79 -26.29 -19.34
C THR A 47 -3.28 -27.50 -20.15
N SER A 48 -4.34 -28.19 -19.72
CA SER A 48 -4.95 -29.26 -20.52
C SER A 48 -5.55 -28.76 -21.84
N ARG A 49 -5.84 -27.45 -21.94
CA ARG A 49 -6.51 -26.81 -23.07
C ARG A 49 -5.54 -26.09 -24.01
N PHE A 50 -4.59 -25.31 -23.47
CA PHE A 50 -3.73 -24.44 -24.27
C PHE A 50 -2.32 -24.29 -23.67
N ARG A 51 -1.35 -23.99 -24.54
CA ARG A 51 -0.01 -23.52 -24.16
C ARG A 51 0.07 -22.01 -24.35
N TYR A 52 0.28 -21.29 -23.25
CA TYR A 52 0.43 -19.84 -23.20
C TYR A 52 1.92 -19.50 -23.03
N PRO A 53 2.64 -19.16 -24.12
CA PRO A 53 4.04 -18.76 -24.01
C PRO A 53 4.18 -17.32 -23.50
N ASN A 54 5.33 -17.03 -22.88
CA ASN A 54 5.81 -15.68 -22.59
C ASN A 54 4.77 -14.79 -21.87
N LEU A 55 4.09 -15.34 -20.86
CA LEU A 55 3.24 -14.57 -19.96
C LEU A 55 4.09 -13.83 -18.94
N ARG A 56 3.78 -12.56 -18.71
CA ARG A 56 4.37 -11.80 -17.62
C ARG A 56 3.75 -12.18 -16.29
N VAL A 57 4.60 -12.63 -15.38
CA VAL A 57 4.27 -12.96 -14.00
C VAL A 57 5.11 -12.08 -13.09
N PHE A 58 4.46 -11.20 -12.34
CA PHE A 58 5.08 -10.51 -11.21
C PHE A 58 5.07 -11.44 -10.00
N PHE A 59 6.23 -11.68 -9.42
CA PHE A 59 6.35 -12.38 -8.15
C PHE A 59 7.39 -11.68 -7.27
N ARG A 60 6.97 -11.26 -6.08
CA ARG A 60 7.86 -10.74 -5.05
C ARG A 60 7.65 -11.53 -3.76
N GLN A 61 8.62 -12.36 -3.41
CA GLN A 61 8.71 -13.02 -2.11
C GLN A 61 8.82 -11.96 -0.99
N HIS A 62 8.24 -12.24 0.17
CA HIS A 62 8.32 -11.32 1.32
C HIS A 62 9.76 -11.14 1.76
N ALA A 63 10.16 -9.90 2.01
CA ALA A 63 11.56 -9.55 2.29
C ALA A 63 12.10 -10.17 3.58
N LYS A 64 11.23 -10.68 4.47
CA LYS A 64 11.57 -11.31 5.76
C LYS A 64 11.03 -12.74 5.87
N ALA A 65 10.77 -13.40 4.74
CA ALA A 65 10.11 -14.72 4.69
C ALA A 65 10.85 -15.82 5.49
N LYS A 66 12.17 -15.72 5.65
CA LYS A 66 12.98 -16.72 6.38
C LYS A 66 13.01 -16.49 7.89
N GLU A 67 12.73 -15.26 8.30
CA GLU A 67 12.73 -14.80 9.69
C GLU A 67 11.32 -14.84 10.32
N LEU A 68 10.30 -15.19 9.52
CA LEU A 68 8.92 -15.38 9.95
C LEU A 68 8.64 -16.86 10.25
N PRO A 69 7.75 -17.16 11.22
CA PRO A 69 7.58 -18.50 11.80
C PRO A 69 6.91 -19.53 10.88
N SER A 70 6.31 -19.11 9.78
CA SER A 70 5.80 -19.97 8.70
C SER A 70 5.63 -19.15 7.42
N PRO A 71 5.49 -19.78 6.24
CA PRO A 71 5.07 -19.07 5.04
C PRO A 71 3.78 -18.31 5.25
N LEU A 72 3.83 -16.99 5.03
CA LEU A 72 2.65 -16.14 5.01
C LEU A 72 1.75 -16.50 3.81
N PRO A 73 0.43 -16.21 3.88
CA PRO A 73 -0.44 -16.41 2.74
C PRO A 73 0.06 -15.69 1.48
N LEU A 74 0.04 -16.37 0.33
CA LEU A 74 0.37 -15.80 -0.98
C LEU A 74 -0.79 -14.90 -1.45
N LEU A 75 -0.53 -13.60 -1.62
CA LEU A 75 -1.51 -12.65 -2.15
C LEU A 75 -1.47 -12.70 -3.69
N VAL A 76 -2.59 -13.07 -4.33
CA VAL A 76 -2.67 -13.25 -5.78
C VAL A 76 -3.58 -12.18 -6.39
N CYS A 77 -2.99 -11.20 -7.08
CA CYS A 77 -3.71 -10.12 -7.75
C CYS A 77 -4.14 -10.54 -9.17
N ILE A 78 -5.44 -10.44 -9.46
CA ILE A 78 -6.05 -10.89 -10.72
C ILE A 78 -6.66 -9.69 -11.47
N PRO A 79 -6.06 -9.24 -12.60
CA PRO A 79 -6.56 -8.11 -13.38
C PRO A 79 -7.96 -8.29 -13.98
N GLY A 80 -8.64 -7.17 -14.20
CA GLY A 80 -9.92 -7.10 -14.89
C GLY A 80 -9.85 -7.27 -16.41
N LEU A 81 -11.01 -7.11 -17.07
CA LEU A 81 -11.15 -7.21 -18.52
C LEU A 81 -10.32 -6.12 -19.23
N GLY A 82 -9.29 -6.53 -19.98
CA GLY A 82 -8.37 -5.60 -20.64
C GLY A 82 -7.38 -4.91 -19.69
N GLY A 83 -7.35 -5.32 -18.43
CA GLY A 83 -6.41 -4.83 -17.43
C GLY A 83 -5.05 -5.52 -17.48
N SER A 84 -4.17 -5.11 -16.57
CA SER A 84 -2.80 -5.62 -16.44
C SER A 84 -2.29 -5.50 -15.00
N VAL A 85 -1.17 -6.17 -14.70
CA VAL A 85 -0.44 -6.03 -13.42
C VAL A 85 -0.04 -4.58 -13.15
N ALA A 86 0.14 -3.76 -14.19
CA ALA A 86 0.47 -2.34 -14.04
C ALA A 86 -0.64 -1.55 -13.31
N GLN A 87 -1.92 -1.92 -13.47
CA GLN A 87 -3.01 -1.32 -12.72
C GLN A 87 -2.95 -1.65 -11.21
N PHE A 88 -2.43 -2.82 -10.87
CA PHE A 88 -2.21 -3.22 -9.47
C PHE A 88 -0.97 -2.59 -8.84
N HIS A 89 -0.09 -1.92 -9.60
CA HIS A 89 1.19 -1.40 -9.09
C HIS A 89 1.07 -0.56 -7.80
N PRO A 90 0.15 0.42 -7.67
CA PRO A 90 0.14 1.28 -6.48
C PRO A 90 -0.36 0.53 -5.22
N LEU A 91 -1.29 -0.42 -5.39
CA LEU A 91 -1.71 -1.33 -4.31
C LEU A 91 -0.60 -2.33 -3.95
N LEU A 92 0.01 -2.98 -4.95
CA LEU A 92 1.14 -3.90 -4.77
C LEU A 92 2.29 -3.25 -4.02
N SER A 93 2.59 -1.97 -4.29
CA SER A 93 3.62 -1.19 -3.59
C SER A 93 3.39 -1.07 -2.08
N SER A 94 2.19 -1.36 -1.60
CA SER A 94 1.87 -1.48 -0.17
C SER A 94 1.86 -2.96 0.28
N LEU A 95 1.16 -3.84 -0.45
CA LEU A 95 0.93 -5.23 -0.05
C LEU A 95 2.21 -6.09 0.02
N VAL A 96 3.22 -5.80 -0.81
CA VAL A 96 4.54 -6.47 -0.81
C VAL A 96 5.32 -6.35 0.49
N HIS A 97 4.93 -5.42 1.37
CA HIS A 97 5.50 -5.29 2.71
C HIS A 97 4.82 -6.20 3.76
N LEU A 98 3.67 -6.77 3.41
CA LEU A 98 2.84 -7.60 4.30
C LEU A 98 2.99 -9.09 4.02
N ALA A 99 3.21 -9.48 2.76
CA ALA A 99 3.19 -10.87 2.31
C ALA A 99 3.90 -11.07 0.96
N PRO A 100 4.21 -12.32 0.57
CA PRO A 100 4.54 -12.61 -0.82
C PRO A 100 3.37 -12.25 -1.73
N CYS A 101 3.68 -11.59 -2.85
CA CYS A 101 2.69 -11.13 -3.81
C CYS A 101 2.96 -11.70 -5.20
N LEU A 102 1.91 -12.23 -5.83
CA LEU A 102 1.86 -12.78 -7.18
C LEU A 102 0.84 -11.98 -8.00
N ALA A 103 1.15 -11.67 -9.25
CA ALA A 103 0.20 -11.10 -10.20
C ALA A 103 0.55 -11.52 -11.63
N VAL A 104 -0.44 -11.71 -12.51
CA VAL A 104 -0.21 -12.16 -13.89
C VAL A 104 -0.92 -11.28 -14.89
N ASP A 105 -0.22 -10.93 -15.98
CA ASP A 105 -0.83 -10.30 -17.15
C ASP A 105 -1.55 -11.39 -17.96
N HIS A 106 -2.87 -11.26 -18.16
CA HIS A 106 -3.67 -12.15 -19.01
C HIS A 106 -3.02 -12.39 -20.39
N PRO A 107 -3.26 -13.53 -21.07
CA PRO A 107 -2.64 -13.83 -22.36
C PRO A 107 -2.77 -12.69 -23.40
N GLY A 108 -1.66 -12.08 -23.81
CA GLY A 108 -1.68 -10.93 -24.71
C GLY A 108 -2.13 -9.59 -24.09
N GLY A 109 -2.50 -9.54 -22.82
CA GLY A 109 -2.73 -8.32 -22.04
C GLY A 109 -1.43 -7.78 -21.44
N GLY A 110 -1.40 -6.49 -21.09
CA GLY A 110 -0.21 -5.85 -20.52
C GLY A 110 1.04 -6.07 -21.37
N ARG A 111 2.06 -6.72 -20.79
CA ARG A 111 3.31 -7.10 -21.49
C ARG A 111 3.33 -8.58 -21.93
N SER A 112 2.34 -9.40 -21.61
CA SER A 112 2.25 -10.80 -22.07
C SER A 112 2.13 -10.91 -23.59
N ASP A 113 2.65 -11.98 -24.17
CA ASP A 113 2.54 -12.23 -25.61
C ASP A 113 1.12 -12.63 -26.04
N TYR A 114 0.70 -12.10 -27.19
CA TYR A 114 -0.55 -12.49 -27.85
C TYR A 114 -0.29 -13.63 -28.86
N ALA A 115 0.22 -14.76 -28.35
CA ALA A 115 0.56 -15.92 -29.19
C ALA A 115 -0.62 -16.87 -29.42
N VAL A 116 -1.50 -17.05 -28.42
CA VAL A 116 -2.68 -17.92 -28.54
C VAL A 116 -3.85 -17.10 -29.05
N THR A 117 -4.32 -17.38 -30.26
CA THR A 117 -5.34 -16.57 -30.94
C THR A 117 -6.73 -17.24 -31.03
N ALA A 118 -6.88 -18.45 -30.48
CA ALA A 118 -8.17 -19.12 -30.29
C ALA A 118 -9.06 -18.30 -29.35
N TRP A 119 -10.38 -18.29 -29.57
CA TRP A 119 -11.31 -17.55 -28.70
C TRP A 119 -11.49 -18.24 -27.34
N ASP A 120 -11.56 -19.56 -27.31
CA ASP A 120 -11.81 -20.34 -26.09
C ASP A 120 -10.64 -20.27 -25.09
N ALA A 121 -9.43 -19.92 -25.55
CA ALA A 121 -8.27 -19.64 -24.72
C ALA A 121 -8.43 -18.41 -23.80
N TYR A 122 -9.52 -17.67 -23.98
CA TYR A 122 -9.93 -16.50 -23.21
C TYR A 122 -11.26 -16.70 -22.47
N SER A 123 -11.80 -17.92 -22.49
CA SER A 123 -12.93 -18.27 -21.65
C SER A 123 -12.55 -18.20 -20.17
N PRO A 124 -13.47 -17.84 -19.26
CA PRO A 124 -13.22 -17.88 -17.81
C PRO A 124 -12.73 -19.25 -17.33
N GLU A 125 -13.16 -20.35 -17.95
CA GLU A 125 -12.64 -21.69 -17.68
C GLU A 125 -11.13 -21.81 -17.97
N ALA A 126 -10.70 -21.46 -19.18
CA ALA A 126 -9.29 -21.54 -19.58
C ALA A 126 -8.41 -20.56 -18.80
N LEU A 127 -8.94 -19.38 -18.44
CA LEU A 127 -8.26 -18.40 -17.59
C LEU A 127 -8.15 -18.86 -16.13
N VAL A 128 -9.17 -19.52 -15.57
CA VAL A 128 -9.10 -20.13 -14.23
C VAL A 128 -8.08 -21.28 -14.22
N GLU A 129 -8.09 -22.16 -15.24
CA GLU A 129 -7.11 -23.24 -15.37
C GLU A 129 -5.67 -22.71 -15.47
N LEU A 130 -5.45 -21.64 -16.24
CA LEU A 130 -4.17 -20.94 -16.31
C LEU A 130 -3.77 -20.33 -14.97
N LEU A 131 -4.70 -19.67 -14.26
CA LEU A 131 -4.43 -19.10 -12.94
C LEU A 131 -4.03 -20.17 -11.92
N VAL A 132 -4.67 -21.35 -11.94
CA VAL A 132 -4.24 -22.52 -11.15
C VAL A 132 -2.78 -22.85 -11.44
N ALA A 133 -2.40 -23.04 -12.71
CA ALA A 133 -1.04 -23.38 -13.10
C ALA A 133 0.00 -22.31 -12.67
N VAL A 134 -0.35 -21.02 -12.70
CA VAL A 134 0.52 -19.92 -12.25
C VAL A 134 0.65 -19.88 -10.72
N ILE A 135 -0.43 -20.14 -9.99
CA ILE A 135 -0.45 -20.16 -8.51
C ILE A 135 0.33 -21.36 -7.97
N GLU A 136 0.09 -22.57 -8.48
CA GLU A 136 0.79 -23.80 -8.08
C GLU A 136 2.31 -23.69 -8.30
N ASP A 137 2.75 -22.97 -9.33
CA ASP A 137 4.16 -22.75 -9.68
C ASP A 137 4.90 -21.76 -8.75
N HIS A 138 4.17 -20.98 -7.94
CA HIS A 138 4.73 -19.94 -7.04
C HIS A 138 4.40 -20.14 -5.56
N ARG A 139 3.39 -20.96 -5.25
CA ARG A 139 3.01 -21.33 -3.89
C ARG A 139 3.99 -22.37 -3.35
N ASP A 140 4.41 -22.20 -2.10
CA ASP A 140 5.13 -23.23 -1.36
C ASP A 140 4.15 -24.37 -1.00
N ALA A 141 4.00 -25.31 -1.94
CA ALA A 141 3.09 -26.44 -1.81
C ALA A 141 3.55 -27.44 -0.73
N ASP A 142 4.86 -27.63 -0.56
CA ASP A 142 5.45 -28.53 0.43
C ASP A 142 5.17 -28.04 1.86
N ALA A 143 5.25 -26.73 2.11
CA ALA A 143 4.84 -26.12 3.36
C ALA A 143 3.31 -25.92 3.49
N GLY A 144 2.53 -26.28 2.47
CA GLY A 144 1.07 -26.11 2.44
C GLY A 144 0.62 -24.65 2.51
N GLN A 145 1.39 -23.73 1.93
CA GLN A 145 1.15 -22.28 1.98
C GLN A 145 -0.27 -21.93 1.50
N SER A 146 -0.99 -21.14 2.30
CA SER A 146 -2.33 -20.65 1.99
C SER A 146 -2.33 -19.52 0.96
N VAL A 147 -3.45 -19.26 0.32
CA VAL A 147 -3.62 -18.26 -0.75
C VAL A 147 -4.73 -17.26 -0.39
N VAL A 148 -4.52 -15.96 -0.67
CA VAL A 148 -5.59 -14.96 -0.68
C VAL A 148 -5.71 -14.39 -2.09
N LEU A 149 -6.93 -14.38 -2.64
CA LEU A 149 -7.19 -13.89 -3.99
C LEU A 149 -7.67 -12.44 -3.95
N ILE A 150 -7.06 -11.56 -4.74
CA ILE A 150 -7.38 -10.13 -4.83
C ILE A 150 -7.77 -9.81 -6.27
N GLY A 151 -9.07 -9.81 -6.57
CA GLY A 151 -9.58 -9.53 -7.91
C GLY A 151 -9.94 -8.07 -8.12
N HIS A 152 -9.84 -7.58 -9.36
CA HIS A 152 -10.45 -6.32 -9.80
C HIS A 152 -11.40 -6.54 -10.98
N SER A 153 -12.57 -5.91 -10.98
CA SER A 153 -13.53 -5.99 -12.09
C SER A 153 -13.85 -7.46 -12.44
N MET A 154 -13.78 -7.87 -13.71
CA MET A 154 -13.91 -9.27 -14.15
C MET A 154 -13.00 -10.26 -13.38
N GLY A 155 -11.83 -9.81 -12.89
CA GLY A 155 -10.92 -10.61 -12.08
C GLY A 155 -11.50 -11.03 -10.73
N THR A 156 -12.50 -10.31 -10.20
CA THR A 156 -13.24 -10.71 -8.99
C THR A 156 -14.04 -11.99 -9.21
N ALA A 157 -14.69 -12.14 -10.37
CA ALA A 157 -15.43 -13.35 -10.70
C ALA A 157 -14.49 -14.55 -10.92
N LEU A 158 -13.32 -14.34 -11.53
CA LEU A 158 -12.28 -15.37 -11.63
C LEU A 158 -11.75 -15.78 -10.24
N ALA A 159 -11.54 -14.82 -9.33
CA ALA A 159 -11.18 -15.09 -7.94
C ALA A 159 -12.26 -15.91 -7.21
N ALA A 160 -13.54 -15.55 -7.36
CA ALA A 160 -14.65 -16.31 -6.80
C ALA A 160 -14.70 -17.74 -7.33
N ALA A 161 -14.44 -17.96 -8.62
CA ALA A 161 -14.40 -19.30 -9.22
C ALA A 161 -13.18 -20.16 -8.84
N LEU A 162 -12.06 -19.53 -8.47
CA LEU A 162 -10.90 -20.23 -7.90
C LEU A 162 -11.16 -20.67 -6.45
N ALA A 163 -11.92 -19.89 -5.67
CA ALA A 163 -12.16 -20.12 -4.24
C ALA A 163 -13.44 -20.93 -3.92
N SER A 164 -14.44 -20.91 -4.81
CA SER A 164 -15.77 -21.44 -4.51
C SER A 164 -15.91 -22.94 -4.77
N ARG A 165 -16.50 -23.65 -3.81
CA ARG A 165 -16.83 -25.09 -3.93
C ARG A 165 -17.98 -25.38 -4.89
N THR A 166 -18.79 -24.39 -5.24
CA THR A 166 -19.86 -24.49 -6.25
C THR A 166 -19.38 -24.06 -7.64
N SER A 167 -18.10 -23.72 -7.79
CA SER A 167 -17.50 -23.41 -9.09
C SER A 167 -17.65 -24.62 -10.05
N PRO A 168 -18.06 -24.39 -11.32
CA PRO A 168 -18.02 -25.45 -12.34
C PRO A 168 -16.59 -25.88 -12.65
N TYR A 169 -15.60 -25.05 -12.31
CA TYR A 169 -14.18 -25.31 -12.49
C TYR A 169 -13.62 -25.86 -11.17
N LYS A 170 -13.52 -27.20 -11.04
CA LYS A 170 -12.83 -27.81 -9.89
C LYS A 170 -11.35 -27.45 -9.95
N THR A 171 -10.81 -26.87 -8.88
CA THR A 171 -9.40 -26.50 -8.78
C THR A 171 -8.77 -27.07 -7.51
N SER A 172 -7.48 -27.43 -7.57
CA SER A 172 -6.67 -27.78 -6.38
C SER A 172 -6.47 -26.58 -5.46
N VAL A 173 -6.39 -25.37 -6.03
CA VAL A 173 -6.13 -24.13 -5.30
C VAL A 173 -7.25 -23.81 -4.31
N ALA A 174 -8.50 -24.18 -4.58
CA ALA A 174 -9.66 -23.89 -3.72
C ALA A 174 -9.46 -24.32 -2.26
N ASP A 175 -8.84 -25.48 -2.02
CA ASP A 175 -8.59 -26.01 -0.67
C ASP A 175 -7.50 -25.23 0.09
N HIS A 176 -6.69 -24.43 -0.63
CA HIS A 176 -5.66 -23.55 -0.09
C HIS A 176 -6.11 -22.08 0.02
N VAL A 177 -7.26 -21.69 -0.53
CA VAL A 177 -7.76 -20.31 -0.42
C VAL A 177 -8.27 -20.06 0.99
N VAL A 178 -7.72 -19.03 1.65
CA VAL A 178 -8.11 -18.59 2.99
C VAL A 178 -8.87 -17.26 2.99
N GLY A 179 -8.99 -16.58 1.85
CA GLY A 179 -9.81 -15.39 1.72
C GLY A 179 -9.87 -14.81 0.31
N VAL A 180 -10.86 -13.94 0.08
CA VAL A 180 -11.07 -13.23 -1.18
C VAL A 180 -11.27 -11.73 -0.91
N VAL A 181 -10.60 -10.89 -1.69
CA VAL A 181 -10.82 -9.44 -1.76
C VAL A 181 -11.28 -9.12 -3.18
N ALA A 182 -12.43 -8.48 -3.30
CA ALA A 182 -13.09 -8.26 -4.56
C ALA A 182 -13.35 -6.76 -4.77
N ILE A 183 -12.52 -6.15 -5.62
CA ILE A 183 -12.48 -4.71 -5.87
C ILE A 183 -13.27 -4.40 -7.15
N CYS A 184 -14.27 -3.53 -7.06
CA CYS A 184 -15.23 -3.25 -8.12
C CYS A 184 -15.84 -4.54 -8.71
N PRO A 185 -16.54 -5.36 -7.89
CA PRO A 185 -16.94 -6.70 -8.29
C PRO A 185 -18.05 -6.73 -9.34
N THR A 186 -18.21 -7.88 -10.00
CA THR A 186 -19.37 -8.18 -10.83
C THR A 186 -20.11 -9.41 -10.32
N SER A 187 -21.42 -9.25 -10.13
CA SER A 187 -22.33 -10.21 -9.49
C SER A 187 -22.66 -11.40 -10.39
N GLY A 188 -22.55 -11.25 -11.71
CA GLY A 188 -22.72 -12.35 -12.63
C GLY A 188 -22.91 -11.97 -14.10
N PRO A 189 -23.22 -12.96 -14.94
CA PRO A 189 -23.29 -12.79 -16.38
C PRO A 189 -24.49 -11.94 -16.82
N TRP A 190 -24.30 -11.20 -17.91
CA TRP A 190 -25.36 -10.37 -18.52
C TRP A 190 -26.59 -11.18 -18.94
N THR A 191 -27.75 -10.51 -19.00
CA THR A 191 -29.02 -11.08 -19.46
C THR A 191 -28.94 -11.62 -20.88
N GLU A 192 -29.85 -12.52 -21.26
CA GLU A 192 -29.85 -13.17 -22.59
C GLU A 192 -29.88 -12.17 -23.75
N SER A 193 -30.72 -11.13 -23.66
CA SER A 193 -30.80 -10.07 -24.68
C SER A 193 -29.50 -9.25 -24.78
N THR A 194 -28.91 -8.86 -23.65
CA THR A 194 -27.64 -8.13 -23.60
C THR A 194 -26.48 -9.00 -24.10
N ALA A 195 -26.43 -10.27 -23.70
CA ALA A 195 -25.42 -11.22 -24.15
C ALA A 195 -25.52 -11.48 -25.67
N ALA A 196 -26.73 -11.66 -26.21
CA ALA A 196 -26.95 -11.83 -27.65
C ALA A 196 -26.54 -10.57 -28.45
N PHE A 197 -26.88 -9.38 -27.95
CA PHE A 197 -26.46 -8.11 -28.56
C PHE A 197 -24.93 -7.95 -28.53
N MET A 198 -24.30 -8.12 -27.38
CA MET A 198 -22.84 -8.03 -27.23
C MET A 198 -22.13 -9.08 -28.09
N ARG A 199 -22.67 -10.31 -28.20
CA ARG A 199 -22.11 -11.36 -29.05
C ARG A 199 -22.10 -10.90 -30.52
N ARG A 200 -23.18 -10.31 -31.03
CA ARG A 200 -23.24 -9.74 -32.39
C ARG A 200 -22.24 -8.59 -32.57
N LEU A 201 -22.16 -7.66 -31.61
CA LEU A 201 -21.21 -6.54 -31.62
C LEU A 201 -19.74 -7.00 -31.66
N LEU A 202 -19.41 -8.01 -30.85
CA LEU A 202 -18.07 -8.59 -30.76
C LEU A 202 -17.67 -9.48 -31.95
N TRP A 203 -18.59 -9.79 -32.87
CA TRP A 203 -18.32 -10.48 -34.13
C TRP A 203 -18.06 -9.53 -35.32
N ILE A 204 -18.26 -8.22 -35.18
CA ILE A 204 -17.99 -7.21 -36.22
C ILE A 204 -16.52 -7.29 -36.72
N PRO A 205 -16.23 -7.13 -38.02
CA PRO A 205 -14.87 -7.15 -38.56
C PRO A 205 -13.85 -6.29 -37.78
N GLY A 206 -12.62 -6.79 -37.68
CA GLY A 206 -11.56 -6.19 -36.84
C GLY A 206 -11.25 -4.72 -37.14
N CYS A 207 -11.26 -4.35 -38.43
CA CYS A 207 -11.08 -2.97 -38.88
C CYS A 207 -12.19 -2.03 -38.38
N ILE A 208 -13.46 -2.40 -38.57
CA ILE A 208 -14.63 -1.60 -38.16
C ILE A 208 -14.65 -1.43 -36.63
N PHE A 209 -14.39 -2.50 -35.88
CA PHE A 209 -14.34 -2.42 -34.41
C PHE A 209 -13.16 -1.55 -33.92
N SER A 210 -12.04 -1.55 -34.65
CA SER A 210 -10.88 -0.70 -34.33
C SER A 210 -11.15 0.78 -34.66
N LEU A 211 -11.88 1.07 -35.74
CA LEU A 211 -12.39 2.42 -36.04
C LEU A 211 -13.35 2.90 -34.95
N TRP A 212 -14.25 2.05 -34.47
CA TRP A 212 -15.15 2.38 -33.35
C TRP A 212 -14.37 2.67 -32.06
N ARG A 213 -13.37 1.86 -31.69
CA ARG A 213 -12.49 2.18 -30.54
C ARG A 213 -11.68 3.46 -30.74
N ALA A 214 -11.25 3.77 -31.97
CA ALA A 214 -10.56 5.03 -32.27
C ALA A 214 -11.49 6.24 -32.13
N TRP A 215 -12.77 6.08 -32.47
CA TRP A 215 -13.82 7.08 -32.26
C TRP A 215 -14.17 7.26 -30.77
N ASP A 216 -14.30 6.17 -30.00
CA ASP A 216 -14.51 6.21 -28.53
C ASP A 216 -13.34 6.88 -27.78
N ALA A 217 -12.12 6.77 -28.33
CA ALA A 217 -10.91 7.42 -27.84
C ALA A 217 -10.69 8.84 -28.38
N ARG A 218 -11.62 9.40 -29.17
CA ARG A 218 -11.52 10.78 -29.68
C ARG A 218 -11.64 11.77 -28.51
N GLY A 219 -10.71 12.73 -28.43
CA GLY A 219 -10.56 13.64 -27.28
C GLY A 219 -9.39 13.30 -26.37
N GLY A 220 -8.72 12.16 -26.56
CA GLY A 220 -7.52 11.80 -25.78
C GLY A 220 -7.84 11.61 -24.31
N LEU A 221 -7.24 12.44 -23.46
CA LEU A 221 -7.49 12.47 -22.00
C LEU A 221 -8.95 12.82 -21.66
N GLU A 222 -9.61 13.63 -22.50
CA GLU A 222 -11.01 14.04 -22.36
C GLU A 222 -11.97 13.16 -23.18
N SER A 223 -11.53 11.97 -23.61
CA SER A 223 -12.37 11.07 -24.40
C SER A 223 -13.41 10.34 -23.55
N ALA A 224 -14.53 9.96 -24.19
CA ALA A 224 -15.55 9.12 -23.56
C ALA A 224 -14.97 7.80 -23.01
N SER A 225 -13.97 7.23 -23.70
CA SER A 225 -13.25 6.04 -23.23
C SER A 225 -12.52 6.22 -21.90
N VAL A 226 -12.10 7.45 -21.55
CA VAL A 226 -11.44 7.77 -20.28
C VAL A 226 -12.49 8.13 -19.23
N ALA A 227 -13.37 9.09 -19.53
CA ALA A 227 -14.40 9.58 -18.60
C ALA A 227 -15.32 8.47 -18.07
N ARG A 228 -15.57 7.41 -18.86
CA ARG A 228 -16.32 6.21 -18.45
C ARG A 228 -15.76 5.51 -17.20
N PHE A 229 -14.44 5.54 -17.00
CA PHE A 229 -13.76 4.84 -15.91
C PHE A 229 -13.41 5.77 -14.74
N VAL A 230 -12.99 7.00 -15.04
CA VAL A 230 -12.44 7.93 -14.03
C VAL A 230 -13.37 9.11 -13.70
N GLY A 231 -14.44 9.31 -14.47
CA GLY A 231 -15.30 10.49 -14.40
C GLY A 231 -14.79 11.66 -15.28
N PRO A 232 -15.66 12.62 -15.66
CA PRO A 232 -15.27 13.79 -16.44
C PRO A 232 -14.35 14.73 -15.65
N ASP A 233 -14.60 14.90 -14.35
CA ASP A 233 -13.88 15.83 -13.46
C ASP A 233 -12.64 15.20 -12.80
N ALA A 234 -12.13 14.10 -13.37
CA ALA A 234 -10.95 13.40 -12.86
C ALA A 234 -9.68 14.27 -12.91
N GLU A 235 -8.77 14.05 -11.95
CA GLU A 235 -7.46 14.69 -11.94
C GLU A 235 -6.65 14.36 -13.22
N PRO A 236 -5.85 15.30 -13.75
CA PRO A 236 -5.09 15.08 -14.99
C PRO A 236 -4.22 13.83 -14.96
N GLU A 237 -3.53 13.56 -13.84
CA GLU A 237 -2.68 12.38 -13.65
C GLU A 237 -3.46 11.07 -13.80
N LEU A 238 -4.68 11.02 -13.25
CA LEU A 238 -5.56 9.86 -13.36
C LEU A 238 -6.09 9.69 -14.79
N LYS A 239 -6.41 10.78 -15.49
CA LYS A 239 -6.78 10.74 -16.92
C LYS A 239 -5.62 10.20 -17.77
N VAL A 240 -4.39 10.60 -17.50
CA VAL A 240 -3.17 10.08 -18.16
C VAL A 240 -3.02 8.57 -17.93
N LEU A 241 -3.14 8.10 -16.69
CA LEU A 241 -3.07 6.67 -16.36
C LEU A 241 -4.15 5.86 -17.09
N GLN A 242 -5.41 6.31 -17.05
CA GLN A 242 -6.51 5.63 -17.73
C GLN A 242 -6.34 5.61 -19.25
N TYR A 243 -5.93 6.73 -19.86
CA TYR A 243 -5.66 6.81 -21.28
C TYR A 243 -4.53 5.86 -21.70
N ARG A 244 -3.46 5.79 -20.91
CA ARG A 244 -2.35 4.85 -21.09
C ARG A 244 -2.84 3.40 -21.06
N PHE A 245 -3.62 2.99 -20.05
CA PHE A 245 -4.18 1.65 -19.99
C PHE A 245 -5.14 1.34 -21.16
N ASN A 246 -5.96 2.31 -21.58
CA ASN A 246 -6.84 2.18 -22.75
C ASN A 246 -6.04 1.89 -24.05
N LYS A 247 -4.86 2.52 -24.21
CA LYS A 247 -3.95 2.30 -25.35
C LYS A 247 -3.21 0.97 -25.26
N GLN A 248 -2.79 0.55 -24.08
CA GLN A 248 -2.11 -0.74 -23.84
C GLN A 248 -3.06 -1.95 -24.01
N SER A 249 -4.37 -1.75 -23.81
CA SER A 249 -5.40 -2.77 -24.00
C SER A 249 -5.60 -3.14 -25.48
N ARG A 250 -4.95 -4.22 -25.92
CA ARG A 250 -4.99 -4.74 -27.31
C ARG A 250 -6.41 -5.18 -27.71
N THR A 251 -7.00 -4.55 -28.73
CA THR A 251 -8.34 -4.87 -29.27
C THR A 251 -8.62 -6.37 -29.53
N PRO A 252 -7.74 -7.15 -30.19
CA PRO A 252 -8.04 -8.57 -30.45
C PRO A 252 -8.07 -9.44 -29.19
N VAL A 253 -7.35 -9.05 -28.13
CA VAL A 253 -7.34 -9.71 -26.82
C VAL A 253 -8.57 -9.33 -26.02
N TRP A 254 -8.83 -8.01 -25.90
CA TRP A 254 -10.01 -7.49 -25.21
C TRP A 254 -11.31 -8.10 -25.75
N ARG A 255 -11.45 -8.19 -27.08
CA ARG A 255 -12.64 -8.81 -27.72
C ARG A 255 -12.81 -10.28 -27.34
N ARG A 256 -11.72 -11.05 -27.25
CA ARG A 256 -11.77 -12.48 -26.92
C ARG A 256 -12.16 -12.69 -25.46
N MET A 257 -11.55 -11.93 -24.54
CA MET A 257 -11.93 -11.94 -23.12
C MET A 257 -13.39 -11.50 -22.92
N ALA A 258 -13.80 -10.40 -23.56
CA ALA A 258 -15.18 -9.91 -23.50
C ALA A 258 -16.18 -10.94 -24.05
N TYR A 259 -15.82 -11.67 -25.12
CA TYR A 259 -16.65 -12.71 -25.71
C TYR A 259 -16.73 -13.98 -24.85
N GLY A 260 -15.59 -14.41 -24.28
CA GLY A 260 -15.52 -15.53 -23.35
C GLY A 260 -16.29 -15.25 -22.06
N ALA A 261 -16.38 -13.99 -21.63
CA ALA A 261 -17.20 -13.55 -20.51
C ALA A 261 -18.72 -13.65 -20.76
N LEU A 262 -19.17 -13.70 -22.02
CA LEU A 262 -20.60 -13.80 -22.35
C LEU A 262 -21.12 -15.24 -22.14
N PRO A 263 -22.20 -15.45 -21.36
CA PRO A 263 -22.84 -16.76 -21.25
C PRO A 263 -23.49 -17.19 -22.59
N THR A 264 -23.71 -18.49 -22.72
CA THR A 264 -24.73 -19.05 -23.61
C THR A 264 -25.97 -19.38 -22.77
N PHE A 265 -27.16 -19.48 -23.38
CA PHE A 265 -28.38 -19.82 -22.64
C PHE A 265 -28.91 -21.17 -23.14
N ILE A 266 -29.12 -22.11 -22.20
CA ILE A 266 -29.72 -23.42 -22.42
C ILE A 266 -30.83 -23.56 -21.38
N ASP A 267 -32.07 -23.84 -21.81
CA ASP A 267 -33.27 -23.88 -20.95
C ASP A 267 -33.41 -22.63 -20.04
N GLN A 268 -33.19 -21.45 -20.62
CA GLN A 268 -33.16 -20.14 -19.95
C GLN A 268 -32.09 -19.98 -18.84
N LYS A 269 -31.19 -20.94 -18.68
CA LYS A 269 -30.09 -20.89 -17.70
C LYS A 269 -28.79 -20.47 -18.38
N PRO A 270 -28.01 -19.55 -17.79
CA PRO A 270 -26.68 -19.20 -18.32
C PRO A 270 -25.70 -20.37 -18.13
N VAL A 271 -25.01 -20.72 -19.21
CA VAL A 271 -23.98 -21.77 -19.30
C VAL A 271 -22.70 -21.15 -19.87
N GLY A 272 -21.59 -21.34 -19.17
CA GLY A 272 -20.33 -20.62 -19.44
C GLY A 272 -20.44 -19.12 -19.12
N GLY A 273 -19.50 -18.33 -19.63
CA GLY A 273 -19.40 -16.90 -19.31
C GLY A 273 -18.74 -16.66 -17.94
N ILE A 274 -18.81 -15.41 -17.48
CA ILE A 274 -18.30 -15.06 -16.14
C ILE A 274 -19.08 -15.80 -15.03
N PRO A 275 -18.38 -16.25 -13.98
CA PRO A 275 -18.98 -16.84 -12.78
C PRO A 275 -20.13 -15.99 -12.24
N GLY A 276 -21.31 -16.61 -12.15
CA GLY A 276 -22.53 -15.97 -11.65
C GLY A 276 -22.72 -16.12 -10.14
N ILE A 277 -23.84 -15.58 -9.65
CA ILE A 277 -24.17 -15.49 -8.23
C ILE A 277 -24.11 -16.82 -7.46
N LYS A 278 -24.35 -17.95 -8.13
CA LYS A 278 -24.22 -19.30 -7.54
C LYS A 278 -22.79 -19.66 -7.13
N VAL A 279 -21.80 -19.12 -7.84
CA VAL A 279 -20.37 -19.30 -7.53
C VAL A 279 -20.02 -18.41 -6.34
N TRP A 280 -20.44 -17.15 -6.35
CA TRP A 280 -20.32 -16.24 -5.20
C TRP A 280 -20.93 -16.83 -3.91
N ALA A 281 -22.17 -17.31 -3.97
CA ALA A 281 -22.88 -17.94 -2.85
C ALA A 281 -22.19 -19.20 -2.30
N GLY A 282 -21.30 -19.85 -3.06
CA GLY A 282 -20.52 -21.01 -2.62
C GLY A 282 -19.24 -20.68 -1.85
N LEU A 283 -18.93 -19.39 -1.61
CA LEU A 283 -17.74 -18.97 -0.86
C LEU A 283 -17.92 -19.18 0.65
N ARG A 284 -17.10 -20.08 1.20
CA ARG A 284 -16.99 -20.40 2.64
C ARG A 284 -15.65 -19.93 3.22
N VAL A 285 -15.19 -18.77 2.77
CA VAL A 285 -13.97 -18.07 3.24
C VAL A 285 -14.33 -16.63 3.59
N PRO A 286 -13.51 -15.92 4.40
CA PRO A 286 -13.57 -14.47 4.52
C PRO A 286 -13.63 -13.79 3.15
N LEU A 287 -14.58 -12.87 2.98
CA LEU A 287 -14.79 -12.10 1.76
C LEU A 287 -14.87 -10.60 2.09
N PHE A 288 -14.12 -9.79 1.34
CA PHE A 288 -14.24 -8.34 1.37
C PHE A 288 -14.67 -7.80 0.00
N LEU A 289 -15.84 -7.19 -0.06
CA LEU A 289 -16.41 -6.53 -1.23
C LEU A 289 -16.16 -5.02 -1.15
N ILE A 290 -15.58 -4.43 -2.19
CA ILE A 290 -15.24 -2.99 -2.22
C ILE A 290 -15.74 -2.39 -3.54
N ALA A 291 -16.60 -1.38 -3.48
CA ALA A 291 -17.03 -0.58 -4.63
C ALA A 291 -16.59 0.89 -4.50
N GLY A 292 -16.61 1.63 -5.61
CA GLY A 292 -16.53 3.10 -5.61
C GLY A 292 -17.89 3.71 -5.87
N GLU A 293 -18.29 4.73 -5.12
CA GLU A 293 -19.59 5.39 -5.22
C GLU A 293 -19.90 5.90 -6.64
N LYS A 294 -18.87 6.37 -7.37
CA LYS A 294 -18.96 6.85 -8.76
C LYS A 294 -18.53 5.80 -9.78
N ASP A 295 -18.56 4.51 -9.45
CA ASP A 295 -18.33 3.44 -10.43
C ASP A 295 -19.55 3.29 -11.36
N HIS A 296 -19.34 3.57 -12.65
CA HIS A 296 -20.34 3.43 -13.71
C HIS A 296 -20.10 2.22 -14.61
N VAL A 297 -19.06 1.42 -14.33
CA VAL A 297 -18.70 0.19 -15.07
C VAL A 297 -19.22 -1.04 -14.33
N THR A 298 -19.03 -1.07 -13.02
CA THR A 298 -19.62 -2.03 -12.07
C THR A 298 -20.18 -1.23 -10.90
N SER A 299 -21.47 -0.88 -10.97
CA SER A 299 -22.08 0.00 -9.97
C SER A 299 -22.04 -0.61 -8.57
N PRO A 300 -22.11 0.20 -7.49
CA PRO A 300 -22.14 -0.29 -6.12
C PRO A 300 -23.16 -1.41 -5.87
N GLY A 301 -24.32 -1.37 -6.53
CA GLY A 301 -25.34 -2.43 -6.46
C GLY A 301 -24.92 -3.81 -6.98
N GLU A 302 -23.73 -3.98 -7.54
CA GLU A 302 -23.12 -5.31 -7.76
C GLU A 302 -22.64 -5.94 -6.44
N VAL A 303 -22.22 -5.13 -5.46
CA VAL A 303 -21.88 -5.59 -4.10
C VAL A 303 -23.14 -6.11 -3.40
N ASP A 304 -24.21 -5.31 -3.39
CA ASP A 304 -25.49 -5.64 -2.74
C ASP A 304 -26.03 -6.99 -3.21
N LYS A 305 -26.01 -7.25 -4.52
CA LYS A 305 -26.45 -8.54 -5.11
C LYS A 305 -25.61 -9.73 -4.66
N ILE A 306 -24.29 -9.57 -4.60
CA ILE A 306 -23.37 -10.63 -4.16
C ILE A 306 -23.63 -10.93 -2.69
N GLU A 307 -23.81 -9.88 -1.89
CA GLU A 307 -24.04 -9.96 -0.47
C GLU A 307 -25.40 -10.60 -0.13
N GLU A 308 -26.48 -10.18 -0.79
CA GLU A 308 -27.82 -10.76 -0.64
C GLU A 308 -27.80 -12.27 -0.92
N ALA A 309 -27.16 -12.69 -2.03
CA ALA A 309 -27.08 -14.09 -2.40
C ALA A 309 -26.22 -14.93 -1.42
N LEU A 310 -25.16 -14.35 -0.86
CA LEU A 310 -24.38 -14.96 0.21
C LEU A 310 -25.17 -15.09 1.51
N ARG A 311 -25.90 -14.04 1.92
CA ARG A 311 -26.79 -14.04 3.09
C ARG A 311 -27.86 -15.13 2.95
N ALA A 312 -28.49 -15.24 1.78
CA ALA A 312 -29.49 -16.28 1.47
C ALA A 312 -28.90 -17.70 1.60
N ALA A 313 -27.78 -17.98 0.92
CA ALA A 313 -27.15 -19.31 0.93
C ALA A 313 -26.59 -19.73 2.30
N ARG A 314 -26.19 -18.77 3.15
CA ARG A 314 -25.77 -19.03 4.54
C ARG A 314 -26.97 -19.32 5.44
N SER A 315 -28.06 -18.58 5.29
CA SER A 315 -29.31 -18.83 6.02
C SER A 315 -29.88 -20.22 5.71
N GLU A 316 -29.86 -20.64 4.44
CA GLU A 316 -30.25 -22.00 4.01
C GLU A 316 -29.36 -23.13 4.60
N SER A 317 -28.13 -22.81 4.99
CA SER A 317 -27.18 -23.79 5.57
C SER A 317 -27.06 -23.75 7.10
N GLY A 318 -27.76 -22.83 7.77
CA GLY A 318 -27.75 -22.71 9.24
C GLY A 318 -26.42 -22.22 9.84
N GLU A 319 -25.58 -21.54 9.06
CA GLU A 319 -24.33 -20.95 9.56
C GLU A 319 -24.58 -19.54 10.15
N GLU A 320 -24.17 -19.30 11.39
CA GLU A 320 -24.23 -17.98 12.03
C GLU A 320 -23.31 -16.96 11.34
N VAL A 321 -23.86 -15.80 11.00
CA VAL A 321 -23.14 -14.72 10.30
C VAL A 321 -22.76 -13.60 11.28
N GLU A 322 -21.45 -13.41 11.49
CA GLU A 322 -20.94 -12.13 11.96
C GLU A 322 -20.87 -11.17 10.76
N HIS A 323 -21.70 -10.14 10.81
CA HIS A 323 -21.68 -9.03 9.88
C HIS A 323 -20.98 -7.83 10.52
N VAL A 324 -20.12 -7.15 9.76
CA VAL A 324 -19.56 -5.85 10.13
C VAL A 324 -19.80 -4.88 8.97
N GLU A 325 -20.92 -4.14 9.04
CA GLU A 325 -21.09 -2.95 8.20
C GLU A 325 -20.09 -1.92 8.71
N SER A 326 -19.18 -1.46 7.86
CA SER A 326 -18.31 -0.34 8.23
C SER A 326 -19.05 0.95 7.95
N ASP A 327 -19.82 1.40 8.94
CA ASP A 327 -20.36 2.77 8.99
C ASP A 327 -19.25 3.79 8.73
N GLU A 328 -19.61 4.87 8.04
CA GLU A 328 -18.71 6.01 7.86
C GLU A 328 -18.37 6.63 9.23
N ALA A 329 -17.07 6.66 9.55
CA ALA A 329 -16.50 7.44 10.65
C ALA A 329 -17.07 7.18 12.08
N ALA A 330 -17.00 5.93 12.56
CA ALA A 330 -17.06 5.61 13.99
C ALA A 330 -15.67 5.19 14.54
N PRO A 331 -15.31 5.49 15.80
CA PRO A 331 -13.97 5.27 16.33
C PRO A 331 -13.63 3.77 16.43
N LEU A 332 -12.48 3.39 15.86
CA LEU A 332 -11.97 2.02 15.87
C LEU A 332 -11.74 1.53 17.30
N ILE A 333 -12.30 0.36 17.61
CA ILE A 333 -12.41 -0.20 18.96
C ILE A 333 -11.04 -0.31 19.65
N ASP A 334 -10.98 0.26 20.84
CA ASP A 334 -9.83 0.18 21.73
C ASP A 334 -9.55 -1.29 22.11
N SER A 335 -8.34 -1.74 21.83
CA SER A 335 -7.82 -3.05 22.25
C SER A 335 -6.87 -2.87 23.44
N SER A 336 -7.28 -2.08 24.43
CA SER A 336 -6.56 -1.94 25.68
C SER A 336 -6.65 -3.25 26.47
N LEU A 337 -5.48 -3.81 26.77
CA LEU A 337 -5.36 -4.96 27.67
C LEU A 337 -5.75 -4.51 29.08
N GLN A 338 -6.98 -4.82 29.51
CA GLN A 338 -7.35 -4.72 30.92
C GLN A 338 -6.49 -5.71 31.73
N MET A 339 -5.41 -5.21 32.32
CA MET A 339 -4.71 -5.93 33.39
C MET A 339 -5.51 -5.78 34.67
N ASP A 340 -6.06 -6.90 35.12
CA ASP A 340 -6.75 -7.03 36.40
C ASP A 340 -5.79 -6.67 37.56
N GLN A 341 -6.16 -5.66 38.36
CA GLN A 341 -5.40 -5.25 39.54
C GLN A 341 -5.86 -6.03 40.76
N SER A 342 -5.29 -7.21 40.98
CA SER A 342 -5.33 -7.87 42.28
C SER A 342 -3.95 -8.45 42.68
N HIS A 343 -3.65 -8.36 43.97
CA HIS A 343 -2.44 -8.88 44.65
C HIS A 343 -1.11 -8.11 44.47
N LEU A 344 -0.97 -7.04 45.27
CA LEU A 344 0.31 -6.60 45.83
C LEU A 344 0.85 -7.61 46.86
N PRO A 345 2.16 -7.86 46.85
CA PRO A 345 2.92 -8.05 48.09
C PRO A 345 3.85 -6.85 48.37
N GLN A 346 3.92 -6.42 49.64
CA GLN A 346 4.85 -5.40 50.13
C GLN A 346 6.22 -5.99 50.54
N THR A 347 7.10 -5.12 51.05
CA THR A 347 8.39 -5.38 51.77
C THR A 347 9.59 -5.78 50.88
N ASP A 348 10.81 -5.28 51.09
CA ASP A 348 11.32 -4.24 52.00
C ASP A 348 12.51 -3.50 51.35
N GLY A 349 12.85 -2.29 51.84
CA GLY A 349 13.88 -1.43 51.26
C GLY A 349 15.24 -1.45 51.99
N ILE A 350 16.25 -0.82 51.37
CA ILE A 350 17.49 -0.27 51.96
C ILE A 350 17.91 0.97 51.14
N GLY A 351 18.51 1.97 51.79
CA GLY A 351 18.69 3.33 51.26
C GLY A 351 19.93 3.63 50.39
N PRO A 352 20.14 4.92 50.02
CA PRO A 352 21.12 5.40 49.04
C PRO A 352 22.52 5.67 49.66
N PRO A 353 23.62 5.74 48.86
CA PRO A 353 24.02 6.97 48.14
C PRO A 353 24.56 6.65 46.71
N THR A 354 25.17 7.51 45.88
CA THR A 354 25.77 8.86 46.03
C THR A 354 25.73 9.63 44.69
N VAL A 355 25.94 10.95 44.70
CA VAL A 355 26.28 11.77 43.51
C VAL A 355 27.78 11.71 43.23
N ASN A 356 28.20 11.71 41.96
CA ASN A 356 29.56 12.14 41.61
C ASN A 356 29.61 12.83 40.24
N ASN A 357 30.16 14.04 40.19
CA ASN A 357 30.42 14.78 38.96
C ASN A 357 31.76 14.35 38.35
N GLY A 358 31.83 14.22 37.02
CA GLY A 358 33.06 14.05 36.28
C GLY A 358 32.86 14.51 34.83
N ALA A 359 33.73 15.40 34.35
CA ALA A 359 33.64 16.01 33.02
C ALA A 359 34.83 15.59 32.13
N ALA A 360 34.61 15.61 30.81
CA ALA A 360 35.54 15.25 29.74
C ALA A 360 35.95 13.75 29.71
N SER A 361 36.35 13.18 28.57
CA SER A 361 36.64 13.73 27.23
C SER A 361 36.15 12.80 26.11
N ASP A 362 36.15 13.29 24.86
CA ASP A 362 35.99 12.47 23.66
C ASP A 362 37.09 11.38 23.55
N ASP A 363 36.74 10.22 23.00
CA ASP A 363 37.54 9.56 21.96
C ASP A 363 36.67 8.54 21.18
N ASP A 364 36.53 8.76 19.87
CA ASP A 364 35.67 7.97 18.96
C ASP A 364 36.57 7.10 18.07
N ALA A 365 36.99 5.92 18.56
CA ALA A 365 37.72 4.93 17.77
C ALA A 365 37.42 3.50 18.24
N HIS A 366 37.39 2.54 17.29
CA HIS A 366 37.14 1.10 17.46
C HIS A 366 35.68 0.66 17.66
N GLU A 367 34.91 0.64 16.57
CA GLU A 367 33.73 -0.25 16.46
C GLU A 367 34.21 -1.71 16.24
N ASP A 368 34.17 -2.53 17.29
CA ASP A 368 34.28 -4.00 17.21
C ASP A 368 33.01 -4.62 17.87
N PRO A 369 32.34 -5.62 17.27
CA PRO A 369 30.97 -5.96 17.62
C PRO A 369 30.89 -6.93 18.81
N SER A 370 31.17 -6.42 20.01
CA SER A 370 30.91 -7.15 21.26
C SER A 370 29.40 -7.33 21.48
N THR A 371 28.93 -8.57 21.30
CA THR A 371 27.55 -8.99 21.54
C THR A 371 27.26 -9.09 23.05
N PRO A 372 26.21 -8.46 23.58
CA PRO A 372 25.63 -8.85 24.87
C PRO A 372 24.46 -9.81 24.63
N VAL A 373 24.55 -10.99 25.22
CA VAL A 373 23.46 -11.97 25.29
C VAL A 373 22.54 -11.62 26.47
N GLU A 374 21.24 -11.79 26.26
CA GLU A 374 20.15 -11.85 27.24
C GLU A 374 19.85 -10.65 28.16
N ALA A 375 18.60 -10.20 28.06
CA ALA A 375 17.78 -9.88 29.23
C ALA A 375 16.49 -10.71 29.14
N THR A 376 16.44 -11.81 29.90
CA THR A 376 15.27 -12.69 30.04
C THR A 376 14.13 -11.95 30.77
N GLY A 377 13.29 -11.25 30.00
CA GLY A 377 12.10 -10.56 30.51
C GLY A 377 11.05 -10.22 29.44
N GLY A 378 11.23 -10.70 28.21
CA GLY A 378 10.27 -10.47 27.13
C GLY A 378 9.01 -11.30 27.34
N LEU A 379 7.89 -10.62 27.63
CA LEU A 379 6.54 -11.17 27.49
C LEU A 379 6.48 -11.98 26.19
N SER A 380 6.14 -13.26 26.27
CA SER A 380 6.12 -14.09 25.07
C SER A 380 4.96 -13.66 24.19
N MET A 381 5.24 -12.82 23.18
CA MET A 381 4.24 -12.47 22.16
C MET A 381 3.68 -13.77 21.60
N ALA A 382 2.40 -13.99 21.87
CA ALA A 382 1.66 -15.14 21.36
C ALA A 382 1.76 -15.14 19.83
N LEU A 383 2.17 -16.28 19.29
CA LEU A 383 2.22 -16.47 17.84
C LEU A 383 0.78 -16.55 17.33
N PRO A 384 0.29 -15.60 16.51
CA PRO A 384 -1.11 -15.60 16.12
C PRO A 384 -1.44 -16.83 15.27
N PRO A 385 -2.69 -17.33 15.31
CA PRO A 385 -3.08 -18.45 14.47
C PRO A 385 -3.05 -18.08 12.99
N GLN A 386 -2.71 -19.04 12.15
CA GLN A 386 -2.86 -18.97 10.69
C GLN A 386 -3.72 -20.18 10.26
N PRO A 387 -5.06 -20.09 10.42
CA PRO A 387 -5.95 -21.22 10.19
C PRO A 387 -6.03 -21.56 8.70
N ARG A 388 -6.08 -22.86 8.38
CA ARG A 388 -6.30 -23.35 7.00
C ARG A 388 -7.68 -23.00 6.45
N HIS A 389 -8.66 -22.84 7.34
CA HIS A 389 -10.02 -22.39 7.03
C HIS A 389 -10.41 -21.34 8.08
N PRO A 390 -10.16 -20.04 7.84
CA PRO A 390 -10.62 -18.97 8.73
C PRO A 390 -12.16 -18.88 8.75
N ARG A 391 -12.73 -18.29 9.81
CA ARG A 391 -14.20 -18.16 9.95
C ARG A 391 -14.76 -17.37 8.76
N PRO A 392 -15.84 -17.83 8.08
CA PRO A 392 -16.39 -17.11 6.93
C PRO A 392 -17.05 -15.78 7.34
N VAL A 393 -16.34 -14.66 7.24
CA VAL A 393 -16.89 -13.31 7.43
C VAL A 393 -17.23 -12.68 6.07
N ILE A 394 -18.27 -11.85 6.00
CA ILE A 394 -18.53 -10.97 4.86
C ILE A 394 -18.36 -9.54 5.35
N ARG A 395 -17.52 -8.79 4.67
CA ARG A 395 -17.40 -7.34 4.82
C ARG A 395 -17.68 -6.69 3.47
N SER A 396 -18.42 -5.60 3.48
CA SER A 396 -18.69 -4.77 2.30
C SER A 396 -18.36 -3.32 2.62
N MET A 397 -17.96 -2.56 1.61
CA MET A 397 -17.85 -1.11 1.69
C MET A 397 -18.05 -0.45 0.33
N VAL A 398 -18.61 0.76 0.35
CA VAL A 398 -18.60 1.69 -0.79
C VAL A 398 -17.67 2.83 -0.42
N MET A 399 -16.58 3.00 -1.17
CA MET A 399 -15.69 4.14 -1.02
C MET A 399 -16.39 5.38 -1.60
N ALA A 400 -16.55 6.42 -0.78
CA ALA A 400 -17.18 7.68 -1.17
C ALA A 400 -16.47 8.38 -2.36
N ALA A 401 -17.17 9.30 -3.01
CA ALA A 401 -16.64 10.13 -4.08
C ALA A 401 -15.30 10.80 -3.70
N PRO A 402 -14.30 10.83 -4.60
CA PRO A 402 -14.40 10.56 -6.03
C PRO A 402 -14.18 9.09 -6.44
N ALA A 403 -14.16 8.12 -5.51
CA ALA A 403 -13.83 6.74 -5.86
C ALA A 403 -14.80 6.12 -6.90
N ASN A 404 -14.24 5.38 -7.85
CA ASN A 404 -14.90 4.79 -9.02
C ASN A 404 -14.15 3.53 -9.48
N HIS A 405 -14.40 3.04 -10.70
CA HIS A 405 -13.79 1.81 -11.21
C HIS A 405 -12.26 1.79 -11.18
N ALA A 406 -11.63 2.97 -11.23
CA ALA A 406 -10.19 3.16 -11.21
C ALA A 406 -9.58 3.24 -9.79
N LEU A 407 -10.35 2.97 -8.72
CA LEU A 407 -9.88 3.12 -7.32
C LEU A 407 -8.63 2.30 -6.97
N LEU A 408 -8.32 1.27 -7.76
CA LEU A 408 -7.09 0.47 -7.68
C LEU A 408 -5.80 1.24 -8.03
N TYR A 409 -5.89 2.31 -8.82
CA TYR A 409 -4.76 3.14 -9.26
C TYR A 409 -5.03 4.66 -9.22
N MET A 410 -6.17 5.08 -8.70
CA MET A 410 -6.47 6.47 -8.38
C MET A 410 -5.63 6.94 -7.19
N PRO A 411 -4.76 7.96 -7.33
CA PRO A 411 -3.83 8.38 -6.28
C PRO A 411 -4.52 8.70 -4.94
N ARG A 412 -5.68 9.35 -4.99
CA ARG A 412 -6.46 9.75 -3.79
C ARG A 412 -7.03 8.59 -2.99
N SER A 413 -7.46 7.50 -3.64
CA SER A 413 -8.19 6.40 -2.98
C SER A 413 -7.35 5.13 -2.79
N VAL A 414 -6.31 4.90 -3.61
CA VAL A 414 -5.54 3.65 -3.52
C VAL A 414 -4.79 3.46 -2.19
N ARG A 415 -4.41 4.56 -1.51
CA ARG A 415 -3.83 4.50 -0.16
C ARG A 415 -4.83 4.04 0.90
N ALA A 416 -6.05 4.60 0.86
CA ALA A 416 -7.14 4.17 1.74
C ALA A 416 -7.53 2.71 1.44
N LEU A 417 -7.67 2.34 0.16
CA LEU A 417 -7.88 0.97 -0.30
C LEU A 417 -6.82 0.00 0.26
N ALA A 418 -5.54 0.36 0.15
CA ALA A 418 -4.45 -0.44 0.69
C ALA A 418 -4.56 -0.61 2.22
N GLY A 419 -4.98 0.44 2.95
CA GLY A 419 -5.32 0.37 4.37
C GLY A 419 -6.43 -0.64 4.64
N PHE A 420 -7.61 -0.44 4.08
CA PHE A 420 -8.78 -1.32 4.28
C PHE A 420 -8.49 -2.79 3.93
N VAL A 421 -7.82 -3.04 2.79
CA VAL A 421 -7.42 -4.40 2.39
C VAL A 421 -6.47 -5.00 3.43
N SER A 422 -5.49 -4.24 3.91
CA SER A 422 -4.55 -4.72 4.93
C SER A 422 -5.22 -5.03 6.27
N ASP A 423 -6.18 -4.20 6.69
CA ASP A 423 -6.91 -4.40 7.94
C ASP A 423 -7.79 -5.64 7.87
N PHE A 424 -8.44 -5.89 6.73
CA PHE A 424 -9.16 -7.14 6.47
C PHE A 424 -8.21 -8.35 6.47
N LEU A 425 -7.04 -8.26 5.82
CA LEU A 425 -6.03 -9.31 5.84
C LEU A 425 -5.58 -9.64 7.27
N ALA A 426 -5.31 -8.62 8.08
CA ALA A 426 -4.85 -8.78 9.45
C ALA A 426 -5.93 -9.29 10.42
N THR A 427 -7.19 -8.84 10.28
CA THR A 427 -8.27 -9.18 11.22
C THR A 427 -9.05 -10.43 10.83
N SER A 428 -9.32 -10.64 9.53
CA SER A 428 -10.21 -11.71 9.05
C SER A 428 -9.46 -12.95 8.50
N ILE A 429 -8.18 -12.83 8.13
CA ILE A 429 -7.37 -13.95 7.63
C ILE A 429 -6.38 -14.44 8.67
N THR A 430 -5.41 -13.58 9.05
CA THR A 430 -4.46 -13.84 10.13
C THR A 430 -3.73 -12.56 10.53
N GLN A 431 -3.59 -12.32 11.83
CA GLN A 431 -2.81 -11.20 12.37
C GLN A 431 -1.34 -11.24 11.92
N ARG A 432 -0.83 -12.39 11.43
CA ARG A 432 0.51 -12.48 10.82
C ARG A 432 0.68 -11.60 9.59
N LEU A 433 -0.40 -11.16 8.94
CA LEU A 433 -0.38 -10.19 7.83
C LEU A 433 -0.33 -8.72 8.30
N SER A 434 -0.39 -8.45 9.60
CA SER A 434 -0.19 -7.11 10.16
C SER A 434 1.30 -6.74 10.15
N LEU A 435 1.66 -5.64 9.48
CA LEU A 435 3.02 -5.09 9.50
C LEU A 435 3.47 -4.77 10.93
N ALA A 436 2.58 -4.19 11.76
CA ALA A 436 2.85 -3.91 13.16
C ALA A 436 3.26 -5.17 13.93
N TRP A 437 2.49 -6.26 13.81
CA TRP A 437 2.83 -7.53 14.44
C TRP A 437 4.16 -8.12 13.91
N GLN A 438 4.39 -8.07 12.59
CA GLN A 438 5.64 -8.56 12.00
C GLN A 438 6.84 -7.78 12.52
N LEU A 439 6.77 -6.45 12.61
CA LEU A 439 7.85 -5.61 13.12
C LEU A 439 8.13 -5.87 14.60
N GLN A 440 7.09 -6.04 15.42
CA GLN A 440 7.23 -6.44 16.83
C GLN A 440 7.89 -7.81 16.96
N TYR A 441 7.46 -8.79 16.16
CA TYR A 441 8.03 -10.15 16.15
C TYR A 441 9.50 -10.14 15.72
N LEU A 442 9.84 -9.47 14.61
CA LEU A 442 11.19 -9.40 14.05
C LEU A 442 12.17 -8.60 14.93
N SER A 443 11.68 -7.69 15.77
CA SER A 443 12.50 -6.96 16.75
C SER A 443 13.07 -7.87 17.84
N ARG A 444 12.48 -9.05 18.09
CA ARG A 444 12.93 -10.01 19.13
C ARG A 444 14.34 -10.53 18.89
N GLU A 445 14.77 -10.65 17.63
CA GLU A 445 16.11 -11.14 17.25
C GLU A 445 17.17 -10.03 17.11
N GLY A 446 16.82 -8.75 17.32
CA GLY A 446 17.73 -7.60 17.21
C GLY A 446 18.23 -7.25 15.79
N LYS A 447 18.30 -8.21 14.87
CA LYS A 447 18.77 -8.03 13.47
C LYS A 447 17.97 -7.03 12.65
N TRP A 448 16.68 -6.88 12.98
CA TRP A 448 15.73 -6.00 12.28
C TRP A 448 15.29 -4.79 13.13
N ASP A 449 15.93 -4.60 14.27
CA ASP A 449 15.75 -3.44 15.14
C ASP A 449 16.68 -2.28 14.71
N VAL A 450 16.61 -1.16 15.42
CA VAL A 450 17.53 -0.03 15.24
C VAL A 450 18.98 -0.46 15.52
N LYS A 451 19.91 -0.07 14.65
CA LYS A 451 21.30 -0.60 14.60
C LYS A 451 22.11 -0.43 15.89
N ASN A 452 21.72 0.50 16.75
CA ASN A 452 22.24 0.61 18.11
C ASN A 452 21.09 1.07 19.03
N LEU A 453 20.42 0.10 19.67
CA LEU A 453 19.25 0.36 20.51
C LEU A 453 19.58 1.22 21.73
N ASN A 454 20.77 1.07 22.33
CA ASN A 454 21.17 1.87 23.50
C ASN A 454 21.36 3.35 23.10
N LYS A 455 22.05 3.62 21.99
CA LYS A 455 22.20 4.97 21.41
C LYS A 455 20.87 5.54 20.94
N TRP A 456 19.97 4.72 20.39
CA TRP A 456 18.63 5.17 20.02
C TRP A 456 17.78 5.51 21.26
N LYS A 457 17.87 4.73 22.35
CA LYS A 457 17.15 4.97 23.60
C LYS A 457 17.61 6.26 24.29
N SER A 458 18.92 6.52 24.36
CA SER A 458 19.48 7.73 24.98
C SER A 458 19.20 9.03 24.19
N VAL A 459 18.89 8.93 22.88
CA VAL A 459 18.50 10.09 22.08
C VAL A 459 17.06 10.53 22.41
N PRO A 460 16.81 11.83 22.71
CA PRO A 460 15.47 12.35 22.94
C PRO A 460 14.52 12.04 21.76
N PRO A 461 13.27 11.58 22.02
CA PRO A 461 12.32 11.21 20.97
C PRO A 461 12.09 12.31 19.92
N VAL A 462 11.74 13.51 20.39
CA VAL A 462 11.36 14.68 19.58
C VAL A 462 12.11 15.91 20.13
N SER A 463 12.49 16.84 19.27
CA SER A 463 13.12 18.12 19.60
C SER A 463 12.11 19.13 20.14
N ASP A 464 12.62 20.27 20.62
CA ASP A 464 11.82 21.48 20.73
C ASP A 464 11.43 22.04 19.36
N ALA A 465 10.57 23.05 19.36
CA ALA A 465 10.01 23.61 18.13
C ALA A 465 11.05 24.45 17.38
N ILE A 466 11.21 24.22 16.08
CA ILE A 466 12.23 24.86 15.24
C ILE A 466 11.55 25.76 14.20
N GLY A 467 11.97 27.03 14.14
CA GLY A 467 11.48 28.02 13.18
C GLY A 467 11.54 29.46 13.73
N PRO A 468 10.97 30.43 13.02
CA PRO A 468 10.76 31.77 13.54
C PRO A 468 10.01 31.79 14.87
N ILE A 469 10.33 32.77 15.72
CA ILE A 469 9.61 33.03 16.97
C ILE A 469 8.11 33.20 16.67
N ASN A 470 7.25 32.55 17.46
CA ASN A 470 5.80 32.45 17.30
C ASN A 470 5.29 31.77 16.02
N GLN A 471 6.16 31.34 15.10
CA GLN A 471 5.79 30.60 13.88
C GLN A 471 6.72 29.39 13.65
N PRO A 472 6.82 28.45 14.60
CA PRO A 472 7.62 27.25 14.40
C PRO A 472 7.12 26.45 13.20
N VAL A 473 8.04 25.79 12.50
CA VAL A 473 7.75 25.03 11.29
C VAL A 473 7.97 23.53 11.51
N PHE A 474 8.97 23.17 12.31
CA PHE A 474 9.41 21.78 12.45
C PHE A 474 9.53 21.32 13.90
N ARG A 475 9.51 19.99 14.06
CA ARG A 475 10.22 19.29 15.14
C ARG A 475 11.07 18.17 14.53
N ALA A 476 12.34 18.11 14.90
CA ALA A 476 13.24 17.03 14.54
C ALA A 476 13.06 15.85 15.48
N MET A 477 12.98 14.62 14.97
CA MET A 477 12.75 13.44 15.81
C MET A 477 13.63 12.26 15.39
N LYS A 478 13.80 11.29 16.30
CA LYS A 478 14.36 9.98 15.96
C LYS A 478 13.28 9.12 15.30
N THR A 479 13.68 8.10 14.52
CA THR A 479 12.72 7.12 13.97
C THR A 479 11.92 6.49 15.11
N LEU A 480 10.63 6.23 14.91
CA LEU A 480 9.84 5.43 15.84
C LEU A 480 10.25 3.95 15.75
N ARG A 481 9.72 3.13 16.67
CA ARG A 481 9.86 1.67 16.72
C ARG A 481 8.54 1.04 17.11
N GLU A 482 8.08 0.01 16.40
CA GLU A 482 6.81 -0.68 16.72
C GLU A 482 6.85 -1.42 18.06
N ALA A 483 8.03 -1.90 18.44
CA ALA A 483 8.29 -2.66 19.66
C ALA A 483 8.74 -1.78 20.86
N ASP A 484 8.50 -0.47 20.80
CA ASP A 484 8.82 0.46 21.87
C ASP A 484 7.58 0.89 22.65
N GLN A 485 7.74 1.23 23.93
CA GLN A 485 6.64 1.68 24.79
C GLN A 485 6.52 3.21 24.88
N VAL A 486 7.52 3.96 24.41
CA VAL A 486 7.61 5.42 24.59
C VAL A 486 7.60 6.16 23.26
N HIS A 487 8.22 5.58 22.23
CA HIS A 487 8.32 6.19 20.89
C HIS A 487 7.92 5.20 19.78
N CYS A 488 6.72 4.64 19.93
CA CYS A 488 5.98 3.88 18.93
C CYS A 488 4.82 4.72 18.34
N PRO A 489 4.20 4.32 17.22
CA PRO A 489 3.19 5.14 16.54
C PRO A 489 2.01 5.55 17.43
N THR A 490 1.43 4.62 18.21
CA THR A 490 0.28 4.87 19.07
C THR A 490 0.56 5.96 20.11
N THR A 491 1.57 5.76 20.96
CA THR A 491 1.96 6.73 22.00
C THR A 491 2.46 8.05 21.40
N PHE A 492 3.03 8.02 20.19
CA PHE A 492 3.40 9.24 19.48
C PHE A 492 2.17 10.05 19.03
N VAL A 493 1.14 9.42 18.46
CA VAL A 493 -0.11 10.11 18.07
C VAL A 493 -0.83 10.66 19.29
N GLU A 494 -0.92 9.89 20.38
CA GLU A 494 -1.52 10.34 21.64
C GLU A 494 -0.81 11.57 22.21
N LYS A 495 0.52 11.61 22.15
CA LYS A 495 1.34 12.68 22.75
C LYS A 495 1.54 13.90 21.86
N TRP A 496 1.55 13.73 20.54
CA TRP A 496 1.96 14.77 19.58
C TRP A 496 0.93 15.09 18.50
N GLY A 497 -0.17 14.34 18.37
CA GLY A 497 -1.15 14.52 17.29
C GLY A 497 -1.81 15.90 17.22
N ASP A 498 -1.84 16.64 18.34
CA ASP A 498 -2.39 18.00 18.40
C ASP A 498 -1.38 19.08 17.94
N ILE A 499 -0.11 18.71 17.75
CA ILE A 499 1.01 19.63 17.45
C ILE A 499 1.68 19.26 16.12
N ILE A 500 1.89 17.97 15.86
CA ILE A 500 2.54 17.43 14.67
C ILE A 500 1.47 16.82 13.77
N THR A 501 1.12 17.52 12.69
CA THR A 501 0.10 17.06 11.72
C THR A 501 0.67 16.18 10.61
N ASP A 502 1.99 16.22 10.41
CA ASP A 502 2.67 15.54 9.32
C ASP A 502 4.04 15.04 9.78
N VAL A 503 4.42 13.83 9.37
CA VAL A 503 5.73 13.23 9.63
C VAL A 503 6.42 12.92 8.30
N VAL A 504 7.57 13.55 8.06
CA VAL A 504 8.43 13.31 6.90
C VAL A 504 9.58 12.39 7.30
N ASP A 505 9.52 11.14 6.83
CA ASP A 505 10.58 10.15 6.97
C ASP A 505 11.60 10.30 5.83
N ILE A 506 12.75 10.88 6.14
CA ILE A 506 13.83 11.09 5.18
C ILE A 506 14.80 9.90 5.04
N SER A 507 14.51 8.75 5.68
CA SER A 507 15.36 7.56 5.61
C SER A 507 15.16 6.77 4.30
N LYS A 508 16.20 6.05 3.86
CA LYS A 508 16.17 5.26 2.61
C LYS A 508 15.32 3.98 2.76
N ASP A 509 15.57 3.25 3.83
CA ASP A 509 15.00 1.93 4.09
C ASP A 509 13.56 2.05 4.61
N GLN A 510 12.80 0.95 4.63
CA GLN A 510 11.48 0.97 5.28
C GLN A 510 11.62 1.20 6.79
N PRO A 511 10.69 1.96 7.42
CA PRO A 511 10.75 2.21 8.85
C PRO A 511 10.56 0.92 9.68
N VAL A 512 11.11 0.92 10.89
CA VAL A 512 10.93 -0.15 11.90
C VAL A 512 9.65 0.04 12.74
N TYR A 513 8.65 0.71 12.14
CA TYR A 513 7.33 0.95 12.68
C TYR A 513 6.31 0.97 11.53
N ASP A 514 5.04 0.68 11.80
CA ASP A 514 3.95 0.76 10.82
C ASP A 514 3.48 2.22 10.67
N PRO A 515 3.69 2.87 9.51
CA PRO A 515 3.32 4.27 9.34
C PRO A 515 1.82 4.53 9.49
N ARG A 516 0.99 3.53 9.22
CA ARG A 516 -0.48 3.62 9.37
C ARG A 516 -0.91 3.77 10.83
N GLY A 517 -0.04 3.41 11.78
CA GLY A 517 -0.23 3.70 13.19
C GLY A 517 -0.22 5.21 13.49
N LEU A 518 0.46 6.03 12.68
CA LEU A 518 0.43 7.49 12.76
C LEU A 518 -0.88 8.07 12.17
N GLU A 519 -1.34 7.47 11.07
CA GLU A 519 -2.52 7.92 10.32
C GLU A 519 -3.85 7.48 10.97
N ARG A 520 -3.79 6.58 11.96
CA ARG A 520 -4.95 6.09 12.70
C ARG A 520 -5.63 7.24 13.46
N GLY A 521 -6.92 7.46 13.16
CA GLY A 521 -7.67 8.60 13.69
C GLY A 521 -7.39 9.94 12.99
N GLY A 522 -6.67 9.94 11.86
CA GLY A 522 -6.56 11.09 10.95
C GLY A 522 -5.75 12.29 11.46
N ARG A 523 -5.08 12.18 12.61
CA ARG A 523 -4.36 13.29 13.25
C ARG A 523 -2.99 13.59 12.64
N ILE A 524 -2.27 12.57 12.16
CA ILE A 524 -0.92 12.71 11.60
C ILE A 524 -0.84 12.04 10.24
N HIS A 525 -0.33 12.71 9.22
CA HIS A 525 -0.07 12.12 7.89
C HIS A 525 1.39 11.70 7.75
N TYR A 526 1.63 10.56 7.09
CA TYR A 526 2.99 10.07 6.88
C TYR A 526 3.48 10.28 5.44
N HIS A 527 4.68 10.86 5.32
CA HIS A 527 5.31 11.20 4.04
C HIS A 527 6.71 10.59 3.95
N LYS A 528 6.92 9.66 3.01
CA LYS A 528 8.23 9.04 2.77
C LYS A 528 9.01 9.87 1.75
N PHE A 529 10.19 10.37 2.14
CA PHE A 529 11.10 11.17 1.31
C PHE A 529 12.49 10.51 1.29
N PRO A 530 12.70 9.43 0.52
CA PRO A 530 13.87 8.56 0.71
C PRO A 530 15.18 9.19 0.21
N THR A 531 16.12 9.48 1.12
CA THR A 531 17.42 10.10 0.76
C THR A 531 18.61 9.17 0.95
N VAL A 532 19.71 9.43 0.23
CA VAL A 532 20.95 8.65 0.36
C VAL A 532 21.53 8.80 1.77
N SER A 533 21.99 7.69 2.35
CA SER A 533 22.52 7.70 3.73
C SER A 533 24.00 8.09 3.77
N LYS A 534 24.41 8.72 4.88
CA LYS A 534 25.78 9.18 5.19
C LYS A 534 26.35 10.32 4.31
N VAL A 535 25.64 10.81 3.30
CA VAL A 535 26.05 11.95 2.47
C VAL A 535 25.12 13.16 2.69
N PRO A 536 25.60 14.41 2.51
CA PRO A 536 24.75 15.59 2.44
C PRO A 536 23.78 15.52 1.24
N PRO A 537 22.51 15.89 1.42
CA PRO A 537 21.54 16.00 0.33
C PRO A 537 22.00 16.90 -0.82
N GLU A 538 21.65 16.49 -2.04
CA GLU A 538 21.91 17.27 -3.25
C GLU A 538 20.96 18.47 -3.39
N ALA A 539 21.30 19.41 -4.28
CA ALA A 539 20.54 20.63 -4.45
C ALA A 539 19.09 20.39 -4.89
N HIS A 540 18.86 19.37 -5.72
CA HIS A 540 17.53 18.97 -6.19
C HIS A 540 16.73 18.26 -5.08
N GLU A 541 17.36 17.43 -4.24
CA GLU A 541 16.73 16.83 -3.06
C GLU A 541 16.27 17.93 -2.07
N VAL A 542 17.10 18.95 -1.83
CA VAL A 542 16.73 20.10 -0.97
C VAL A 542 15.54 20.86 -1.55
N GLU A 543 15.53 21.14 -2.86
CA GLU A 543 14.41 21.83 -3.51
C GLU A 543 13.11 21.00 -3.44
N ALA A 544 13.18 19.69 -3.65
CA ALA A 544 12.04 18.79 -3.54
C ALA A 544 11.50 18.71 -2.10
N PHE A 545 12.39 18.64 -1.09
CA PHE A 545 11.98 18.69 0.33
C PHE A 545 11.29 20.01 0.68
N ILE A 546 11.82 21.15 0.21
CA ILE A 546 11.20 22.46 0.44
C ILE A 546 9.80 22.52 -0.19
N LYS A 547 9.65 22.08 -1.45
CA LYS A 547 8.34 22.01 -2.13
C LYS A 547 7.34 21.11 -1.41
N LEU A 548 7.79 19.97 -0.88
CA LEU A 548 6.96 19.08 -0.06
C LEU A 548 6.45 19.84 1.18
N VAL A 549 7.36 20.40 1.99
CA VAL A 549 6.99 21.09 3.23
C VAL A 549 6.09 22.31 2.98
N ASP A 550 6.37 23.11 1.94
CA ASP A 550 5.51 24.24 1.55
C ASP A 550 4.08 23.75 1.24
N GLY A 551 3.94 22.66 0.48
CA GLY A 551 2.66 22.04 0.17
C GLY A 551 1.90 21.55 1.41
N LEU A 552 2.59 20.89 2.35
CA LEU A 552 1.99 20.44 3.62
C LEU A 552 1.49 21.62 4.46
N ARG A 553 2.31 22.67 4.60
CA ARG A 553 1.94 23.89 5.34
C ARG A 553 0.72 24.60 4.74
N ASP A 554 0.62 24.65 3.41
CA ASP A 554 -0.54 25.23 2.73
C ASP A 554 -1.81 24.38 2.87
N VAL A 555 -1.69 23.04 2.87
CA VAL A 555 -2.79 22.12 3.18
C VAL A 555 -3.29 22.33 4.60
N ASN A 556 -2.39 22.42 5.58
CA ASN A 556 -2.75 22.63 6.99
C ASN A 556 -3.32 24.02 7.25
N ARG A 557 -2.85 25.06 6.55
CA ARG A 557 -3.48 26.40 6.56
C ARG A 557 -4.92 26.32 6.06
N ARG A 558 -5.16 25.66 4.92
CA ARG A 558 -6.50 25.47 4.34
C ARG A 558 -7.44 24.67 5.25
N ARG A 559 -6.95 23.60 5.88
CA ARG A 559 -7.70 22.81 6.88
C ARG A 559 -8.14 23.67 8.06
N LYS A 560 -7.21 24.41 8.67
CA LYS A 560 -7.51 25.33 9.78
C LYS A 560 -8.60 26.34 9.42
N LEU A 561 -8.48 27.00 8.26
CA LEU A 561 -9.49 27.95 7.77
C LEU A 561 -10.87 27.28 7.67
N ALA A 562 -10.96 26.09 7.07
CA ALA A 562 -12.22 25.37 6.90
C ALA A 562 -12.90 25.04 8.24
N THR A 563 -12.14 24.61 9.26
CA THR A 563 -12.69 24.35 10.61
C THR A 563 -13.18 25.61 11.33
N THR A 564 -12.52 26.77 11.14
CA THR A 564 -12.97 28.04 11.76
C THR A 564 -14.12 28.72 11.04
N SER A 565 -14.53 28.28 9.84
CA SER A 565 -15.60 28.91 9.06
C SER A 565 -17.01 28.39 9.34
N GLY A 566 -17.19 27.49 10.32
CA GLY A 566 -18.47 26.80 10.55
C GLY A 566 -18.87 26.59 12.02
N ILE A 567 -18.18 27.22 12.97
CA ILE A 567 -18.47 27.12 14.40
C ILE A 567 -18.26 28.50 15.03
N ASP A 568 -19.32 29.11 15.57
CA ASP A 568 -19.27 30.45 16.17
C ASP A 568 -18.66 30.46 17.60
N ASP A 569 -18.58 29.31 18.27
CA ASP A 569 -18.03 29.12 19.61
C ASP A 569 -16.79 28.18 19.58
N VAL A 570 -15.66 28.65 19.01
CA VAL A 570 -14.37 27.97 19.14
C VAL A 570 -13.44 28.78 20.05
N ASP A 571 -12.92 28.13 21.09
CA ASP A 571 -11.98 28.71 22.04
C ASP A 571 -10.74 29.28 21.33
N GLU A 572 -10.53 30.60 21.38
CA GLU A 572 -9.52 31.30 20.56
C GLU A 572 -8.10 30.74 20.79
N GLU A 573 -7.85 30.17 21.97
CA GLU A 573 -6.55 29.62 22.35
C GLU A 573 -6.22 28.31 21.60
N GLN A 574 -7.21 27.46 21.29
CA GLN A 574 -6.99 26.27 20.47
C GLN A 574 -6.68 26.63 19.01
N VAL A 575 -7.37 27.63 18.46
CA VAL A 575 -7.15 28.12 17.09
C VAL A 575 -5.71 28.63 16.90
N ARG A 576 -5.15 29.28 17.93
CA ARG A 576 -3.82 29.91 17.93
C ARG A 576 -2.63 28.95 18.04
N ARG A 577 -2.80 27.67 18.44
CA ARG A 577 -1.66 26.75 18.60
C ARG A 577 -0.96 26.46 17.25
N PRO A 578 0.34 26.72 17.09
CA PRO A 578 1.04 26.46 15.84
C PRO A 578 1.26 24.95 15.64
N VAL A 579 0.86 24.45 14.48
CA VAL A 579 1.12 23.06 14.04
C VAL A 579 2.39 22.99 13.22
N VAL A 580 3.12 21.89 13.35
CA VAL A 580 4.48 21.72 12.78
C VAL A 580 4.64 20.39 12.03
N VAL A 581 5.66 20.32 11.19
CA VAL A 581 6.06 19.10 10.48
C VAL A 581 7.14 18.37 11.29
N GLY A 582 6.88 17.11 11.66
CA GLY A 582 7.87 16.21 12.22
C GLY A 582 8.82 15.72 11.12
N VAL A 583 10.13 15.74 11.35
CA VAL A 583 11.12 15.26 10.36
C VAL A 583 12.09 14.30 11.01
N HIS A 584 12.27 13.11 10.43
CA HIS A 584 13.19 12.11 10.98
C HIS A 584 14.04 11.39 9.93
N CYS A 585 15.29 11.14 10.31
CA CYS A 585 16.10 10.07 9.73
C CYS A 585 16.13 8.90 10.73
N HIS A 586 17.32 8.38 11.09
CA HIS A 586 17.45 7.38 12.14
C HIS A 586 17.41 8.01 13.55
N TYR A 587 18.29 9.00 13.80
CA TYR A 587 18.44 9.66 15.10
C TYR A 587 17.96 11.12 15.14
N GLY A 588 17.63 11.73 14.00
CA GLY A 588 17.17 13.13 13.95
C GLY A 588 18.26 14.18 14.20
N PHE A 589 19.49 13.95 13.69
CA PHE A 589 20.61 14.92 13.75
C PHE A 589 21.03 15.32 12.33
N ASN A 590 22.14 14.81 11.78
CA ASN A 590 22.79 15.33 10.58
C ASN A 590 21.89 15.63 9.36
N ARG A 591 21.29 14.60 8.72
CA ARG A 591 20.43 14.82 7.53
C ARG A 591 19.18 15.64 7.86
N THR A 592 18.57 15.39 9.01
CA THR A 592 17.36 16.09 9.47
C THR A 592 17.64 17.58 9.67
N GLY A 593 18.74 17.90 10.35
CA GLY A 593 19.22 19.27 10.53
C GLY A 593 19.59 19.92 9.22
N TYR A 594 20.28 19.23 8.31
CA TYR A 594 20.63 19.79 7.00
C TYR A 594 19.40 20.25 6.21
N PHE A 595 18.36 19.40 6.08
CA PHE A 595 17.11 19.79 5.41
C PHE A 595 16.38 20.93 6.13
N ILE A 596 16.29 20.88 7.47
CA ILE A 596 15.64 21.92 8.26
C ILE A 596 16.39 23.25 8.12
N VAL A 597 17.71 23.27 8.25
CA VAL A 597 18.55 24.47 8.08
C VAL A 597 18.38 25.05 6.67
N CYS A 598 18.42 24.22 5.63
CA CYS A 598 18.16 24.67 4.26
C CYS A 598 16.78 25.34 4.12
N TYR A 599 15.73 24.78 4.74
CA TYR A 599 14.41 25.39 4.75
C TYR A 599 14.38 26.72 5.53
N LEU A 600 15.01 26.79 6.70
CA LEU A 600 15.08 28.03 7.49
C LEU A 600 15.75 29.17 6.73
N VAL A 601 16.81 28.88 5.98
CA VAL A 601 17.49 29.86 5.12
C VAL A 601 16.61 30.23 3.92
N GLU A 602 16.08 29.25 3.16
CA GLU A 602 15.37 29.50 1.90
C GLU A 602 13.88 29.89 2.03
N ARG A 603 13.30 29.82 3.23
CA ARG A 603 11.88 30.14 3.50
C ARG A 603 11.61 30.96 4.75
N CYS A 604 12.51 30.97 5.72
CA CYS A 604 12.30 31.70 6.99
C CYS A 604 13.22 32.91 7.18
N GLY A 605 14.08 33.22 6.21
CA GLY A 605 14.96 34.40 6.24
C GLY A 605 16.11 34.30 7.25
N PHE A 606 16.45 33.10 7.74
CA PHE A 606 17.58 32.90 8.62
C PHE A 606 18.89 33.00 7.83
N THR A 607 19.93 33.55 8.46
CA THR A 607 21.31 33.35 7.99
C THR A 607 21.74 31.91 8.27
N VAL A 608 22.76 31.41 7.57
CA VAL A 608 23.27 30.03 7.79
C VAL A 608 23.68 29.78 9.25
N PRO A 609 24.45 30.67 9.93
CA PRO A 609 24.79 30.48 11.34
C PRO A 609 23.56 30.41 12.24
N ASN A 610 22.63 31.38 12.12
CA ASN A 610 21.44 31.43 12.96
C ASN A 610 20.53 30.21 12.76
N ALA A 611 20.46 29.67 11.53
CA ALA A 611 19.69 28.46 11.25
C ALA A 611 20.33 27.20 11.87
N ILE A 612 21.66 27.09 11.84
CA ILE A 612 22.41 26.01 12.49
C ILE A 612 22.25 26.09 14.01
N GLU A 613 22.35 27.30 14.58
CA GLU A 613 22.17 27.58 16.01
C GLU A 613 20.76 27.23 16.48
N ALA A 614 19.72 27.74 15.82
CA ALA A 614 18.32 27.42 16.15
C ALA A 614 17.99 25.91 16.06
N PHE A 615 18.67 25.17 15.16
CA PHE A 615 18.57 23.72 15.14
C PHE A 615 19.31 23.07 16.33
N ALA A 616 20.49 23.55 16.69
CA ALA A 616 21.30 23.02 17.78
C ALA A 616 20.69 23.29 19.17
N GLU A 617 20.05 24.45 19.36
CA GLU A 617 19.29 24.79 20.57
C GLU A 617 18.13 23.80 20.78
N ALA A 618 17.24 23.68 19.78
CA ALA A 618 16.07 22.82 19.88
C ALA A 618 16.40 21.32 19.85
N ARG A 619 17.52 20.93 19.23
CA ARG A 619 18.01 19.55 19.11
C ARG A 619 19.48 19.48 19.59
N PRO A 620 19.73 19.37 20.91
CA PRO A 620 21.07 19.41 21.49
C PRO A 620 22.08 18.52 20.78
N ASN A 621 23.30 19.05 20.60
CA ASN A 621 24.38 18.54 19.73
C ASN A 621 24.20 18.78 18.21
N GLY A 622 23.05 19.33 17.76
CA GLY A 622 22.84 19.84 16.40
C GLY A 622 23.24 18.87 15.27
N ILE A 623 23.82 19.44 14.21
CA ILE A 623 24.47 18.67 13.14
C ILE A 623 25.89 18.34 13.63
N ARG A 624 26.19 17.03 13.78
CA ARG A 624 27.42 16.54 14.40
C ARG A 624 28.56 16.30 13.40
N HIS A 625 28.22 16.07 12.13
CA HIS A 625 29.21 15.76 11.10
C HIS A 625 29.63 17.03 10.36
N SER A 626 30.91 17.39 10.44
CA SER A 626 31.49 18.58 9.79
C SER A 626 31.12 18.69 8.31
N HIS A 627 31.26 17.62 7.52
CA HIS A 627 30.94 17.63 6.09
C HIS A 627 29.49 18.00 5.74
N PHE A 628 28.53 17.92 6.68
CA PHE A 628 27.19 18.48 6.50
C PHE A 628 27.18 20.00 6.72
N LEU A 629 27.87 20.50 7.75
CA LEU A 629 28.05 21.93 8.03
C LEU A 629 28.82 22.62 6.90
N ASP A 630 29.96 22.06 6.50
CA ASP A 630 30.79 22.58 5.39
C ASP A 630 29.95 22.71 4.11
N ARG A 631 29.09 21.72 3.83
CA ARG A 631 28.24 21.73 2.65
C ARG A 631 27.07 22.72 2.74
N LEU A 632 26.62 23.09 3.93
CA LEU A 632 25.68 24.20 4.12
C LEU A 632 26.35 25.53 3.80
N TYR A 633 27.55 25.78 4.33
CA TYR A 633 28.30 27.00 4.01
C TYR A 633 28.59 27.08 2.51
N VAL A 634 29.11 26.03 1.87
CA VAL A 634 29.33 26.01 0.40
C VAL A 634 28.04 26.27 -0.39
N ARG A 635 26.87 25.78 0.06
CA ARG A 635 25.59 25.98 -0.65
C ARG A 635 25.14 27.46 -0.68
N TYR A 636 25.46 28.23 0.35
CA TYR A 636 24.91 29.56 0.58
C TYR A 636 25.93 30.70 0.54
N ASN A 637 27.24 30.40 0.63
CA ASN A 637 28.32 31.36 0.47
C ASN A 637 28.41 31.92 -0.96
N ASP A 638 27.99 31.15 -1.97
CA ASP A 638 27.99 31.56 -3.38
C ASP A 638 26.67 32.23 -3.81
N LYS A 639 25.76 32.52 -2.86
CA LYS A 639 24.42 33.12 -3.09
C LYS A 639 24.22 34.50 -2.46
N SER A 640 25.27 35.08 -1.86
CA SER A 640 25.27 36.43 -1.25
C SER A 640 25.55 37.53 -2.27
#